data_AF-A0A1Z4JF85-F1
#
_entry.id   AF-A0A1Z4JF85-F1
#
_cell.length_a   1.000
_cell.length_b   1.000
_cell.length_c   1.000
_cell.angle_alpha   90.00
_cell.angle_beta   90.00
_cell.angle_gamma   90.00
#
_symmetry.space_group_name_H-M   'P 1'
#
loop_
_entity.id
_entity.type
_entity.pdbx_description
1 polymer ?
#
loop_
_entity_poly.entity_id
_entity_poly.type
_entity_poly.pdbx_seq_one_letter_code
_entity_poly.pdbx_strand_id
1 'polypeptide(L)'
;MFRLLNDQLPETASPPSKGAPAWGIDLDQSLAPLARIDFQNQYVLPGIQQTAEPTSLTAVTPQNTDEPFTIDVPETLVQVDAVQIGSQAYTLALSNPQPGQFTFDAGILTIYPKPRTPQNSPIVILGGTESTPTDWVDPSILSLFYGLPVVAQVQWSMTAEAHPSGSINLRVLGDMAESQVARRFRKGTEITFAGVGFSVSSYSKKLLNTLECPDREFEVSISLAGKWERRKYNQPTTILPPEYRDPLFPRYQDPDCQLGADGKTKIRTNKPEVVSVQTLARRVGASFTGGSPGSVSVAGDWEIPVPKDATQRDTTSFFEVADQLKRQNGTLMDFNSPIAVRARSINSGANWSYRVPEISISYKGDCQNVSGVEGYAVEYRAVKLTGKFSEPSDPETGEDTQGAKTPPKVKWKKREVKVKTFKSGDKNPMFPPETFPLIRNMNMTIDTSGPSKEEVIVTTHDGIEMLKIRRVYGAVFNSDQVMEDSEQGTPIGNSGRKRGPIIADSLSFWGLTTYERTETLFDEKTRYILGSRTTGNRSGRFMQESDKLEILDFIGPREAGESDEDYNDRIYRESLYRFKQFPIYSVDQKKLITFGSIYEDASKEPIPVDYEKRCNPDGTSEIVPVANPNFAEPMFAIAHLTYSNSFENTRNPDSTPEEPLPDLTQGEERQTYKTIQILPSQKTIADRFLRPFKEIVLDYDSFIEHTWESSTQGAAFGEYTSRRTFSTNDGRPPVAQRLPDLYEKEEPEKKEGDPNIFQKDEFEYILCTPGHDQFDPSAGSLNFPHAKYLRQALRGAETDLKYRDVMESIEYSATIPTNFAIRPFDLVSLHDGHRSHQTRVISVENTILIQGQVNDYPEIVAPQNTQIRAGIDRTIPVTNYRRKLPKKPEPPKPSKANNNDRRDFELTLGQVLPRSMKGRGNY
;
A
#
# COMPACT_ATOMS: atom_id res chain seq x y z
N MET A 1 7.52 26.40 -47.15
CA MET A 1 7.33 26.86 -48.54
C MET A 1 5.96 26.35 -48.98
N PHE A 2 4.94 27.21 -49.06
CA PHE A 2 3.58 26.80 -49.42
C PHE A 2 3.36 27.01 -50.92
N ARG A 3 2.76 26.02 -51.60
CA ARG A 3 2.34 26.08 -53.00
C ARG A 3 0.82 26.18 -53.02
N LEU A 4 0.28 27.33 -53.42
CA LEU A 4 -1.15 27.46 -53.72
C LEU A 4 -1.43 26.74 -55.05
N LEU A 5 -2.39 25.82 -55.05
CA LEU A 5 -3.00 25.28 -56.26
C LEU A 5 -4.35 25.99 -56.43
N ASN A 6 -4.43 26.83 -57.45
CA ASN A 6 -5.68 27.42 -57.91
C ASN A 6 -5.71 27.33 -59.44
N ASP A 7 -6.66 26.55 -59.96
CA ASP A 7 -6.72 26.07 -61.34
C ASP A 7 -7.28 27.11 -62.31
N GLN A 8 -7.56 28.34 -61.83
CA GLN A 8 -8.24 29.40 -62.57
C GLN A 8 -7.35 30.62 -62.89
N LEU A 9 -6.06 30.57 -62.62
CA LEU A 9 -5.12 31.63 -63.01
C LEU A 9 -4.59 31.38 -64.43
N PRO A 10 -4.52 32.40 -65.31
CA PRO A 10 -3.97 32.23 -66.65
C PRO A 10 -2.47 31.86 -66.59
N GLU A 11 -2.06 30.91 -67.43
CA GLU A 11 -0.65 30.51 -67.58
C GLU A 11 0.20 31.74 -67.95
N THR A 12 1.10 32.13 -67.05
CA THR A 12 2.08 33.17 -67.34
C THR A 12 3.39 32.55 -67.80
N ALA A 13 3.93 33.11 -68.88
CA ALA A 13 5.20 32.74 -69.47
C ALA A 13 6.35 32.82 -68.45
N SER A 14 7.32 31.89 -68.57
CA SER A 14 8.43 31.68 -67.64
C SER A 14 9.15 32.97 -67.21
N PRO A 15 9.45 33.16 -65.92
CA PRO A 15 10.17 34.34 -65.46
C PRO A 15 11.69 34.21 -65.73
N PRO A 16 12.39 35.29 -66.10
CA PRO A 16 13.84 35.32 -66.10
C PRO A 16 14.38 35.32 -64.66
N SER A 17 15.58 34.79 -64.50
CA SER A 17 16.26 34.58 -63.23
C SER A 17 16.51 35.88 -62.45
N LYS A 18 16.22 35.81 -61.15
CA LYS A 18 16.54 36.78 -60.06
C LYS A 18 15.71 38.07 -60.02
N GLY A 19 14.62 38.01 -59.25
CA GLY A 19 13.89 39.15 -58.70
C GLY A 19 12.52 38.70 -58.19
N ALA A 20 12.19 38.96 -56.92
CA ALA A 20 10.86 38.65 -56.39
C ALA A 20 9.82 39.59 -57.03
N PRO A 21 8.67 39.10 -57.52
CA PRO A 21 7.66 39.95 -58.11
C PRO A 21 6.91 40.73 -57.02
N ALA A 22 6.87 42.06 -57.14
CA ALA A 22 5.97 42.91 -56.36
C ALA A 22 4.60 42.94 -57.04
N TRP A 23 3.54 42.61 -56.31
CA TRP A 23 2.16 42.73 -56.77
C TRP A 23 1.54 43.92 -56.04
N GLY A 24 0.98 44.88 -56.79
CA GLY A 24 0.19 45.98 -56.24
C GLY A 24 -1.30 45.68 -56.41
N ILE A 25 -2.06 45.74 -55.34
CA ILE A 25 -3.53 45.69 -55.37
C ILE A 25 -4.01 47.15 -55.31
N ASP A 26 -4.73 47.58 -56.33
CA ASP A 26 -5.42 48.88 -56.36
C ASP A 26 -6.80 48.70 -55.70
N LEU A 27 -7.07 49.45 -54.62
CA LEU A 27 -8.34 49.38 -53.89
C LEU A 27 -9.01 50.76 -53.90
N ASP A 28 -9.90 50.96 -54.86
CA ASP A 28 -10.92 51.99 -54.79
C ASP A 28 -11.95 51.65 -53.70
N GLN A 29 -12.10 52.56 -52.75
CA GLN A 29 -13.28 52.82 -51.92
C GLN A 29 -14.01 51.62 -51.26
N SER A 30 -13.40 51.01 -50.24
CA SER A 30 -14.09 50.59 -48.99
C SER A 30 -13.07 50.05 -47.98
N LEU A 31 -13.20 50.42 -46.71
CA LEU A 31 -12.32 49.91 -45.64
C LEU A 31 -12.68 48.44 -45.33
N ALA A 32 -12.01 47.51 -45.99
CA ALA A 32 -11.82 46.16 -45.46
C ALA A 32 -10.74 46.21 -44.36
N PRO A 33 -10.80 45.32 -43.33
CA PRO A 33 -9.80 45.28 -42.28
C PRO A 33 -8.40 45.07 -42.89
N LEU A 34 -7.51 46.04 -42.66
CA LEU A 34 -6.14 46.05 -43.14
C LEU A 34 -5.35 44.90 -42.50
N ALA A 35 -5.13 43.82 -43.23
CA ALA A 35 -4.12 42.83 -42.87
C ALA A 35 -2.73 43.46 -43.08
N ARG A 36 -2.09 43.90 -41.99
CA ARG A 36 -0.71 44.42 -42.02
C ARG A 36 0.25 43.25 -41.93
N ILE A 37 0.90 42.88 -43.03
CA ILE A 37 2.03 41.93 -43.00
C ILE A 37 3.33 42.74 -42.89
N ASP A 38 3.87 42.82 -41.68
CA ASP A 38 5.18 43.44 -41.42
C ASP A 38 6.30 42.42 -41.62
N PHE A 39 7.12 42.61 -42.65
CA PHE A 39 8.25 41.73 -42.99
C PHE A 39 9.60 42.18 -42.38
N GLN A 40 9.66 43.26 -41.59
CA GLN A 40 10.95 43.85 -41.18
C GLN A 40 11.39 43.60 -39.72
N ASN A 41 10.60 42.91 -38.89
CA ASN A 41 10.94 42.63 -37.48
C ASN A 41 11.29 41.15 -37.17
N GLN A 42 12.04 40.46 -38.04
CA GLN A 42 12.40 39.04 -37.87
C GLN A 42 13.50 38.72 -36.84
N TYR A 43 13.81 39.62 -35.90
CA TYR A 43 14.76 39.35 -34.81
C TYR A 43 14.28 39.83 -33.44
N VAL A 44 13.00 39.65 -33.15
CA VAL A 44 12.53 39.61 -31.75
C VAL A 44 12.54 38.14 -31.33
N LEU A 45 13.18 37.83 -30.20
CA LEU A 45 12.99 36.56 -29.47
C LEU A 45 11.49 36.20 -29.46
N PRO A 46 11.07 34.92 -29.50
CA PRO A 46 9.66 34.55 -29.47
C PRO A 46 9.06 34.99 -28.13
N GLY A 47 8.52 36.20 -28.11
CA GLY A 47 7.79 36.83 -27.03
C GLY A 47 6.46 37.26 -27.61
N ILE A 48 5.40 36.64 -27.10
CA ILE A 48 3.98 37.00 -27.22
C ILE A 48 3.67 37.85 -28.46
N GLN A 49 3.38 37.20 -29.60
CA GLN A 49 2.57 37.88 -30.60
C GLN A 49 1.16 38.02 -30.00
N GLN A 50 0.84 39.20 -29.49
CA GLN A 50 -0.54 39.58 -29.18
C GLN A 50 -1.31 39.54 -30.51
N THR A 51 -2.07 38.48 -30.74
CA THR A 51 -3.05 38.44 -31.82
C THR A 51 -4.32 39.08 -31.29
N ALA A 52 -4.55 40.33 -31.65
CA ALA A 52 -5.85 40.96 -31.47
C ALA A 52 -6.88 40.29 -32.38
N GLU A 53 -7.96 39.73 -31.84
CA GLU A 53 -9.10 39.35 -32.68
C GLU A 53 -9.89 40.61 -33.07
N PRO A 54 -10.14 40.84 -34.37
CA PRO A 54 -10.85 42.03 -34.81
C PRO A 54 -12.29 42.00 -34.28
N THR A 55 -12.62 42.98 -33.46
CA THR A 55 -13.95 43.18 -32.85
C THR A 55 -14.52 44.52 -33.28
N SER A 56 -15.82 44.53 -33.61
CA SER A 56 -16.57 45.76 -33.91
C SER A 56 -17.61 46.03 -32.82
N LEU A 57 -17.56 47.20 -32.21
CA LEU A 57 -18.58 47.68 -31.27
C LEU A 57 -19.35 48.83 -31.90
N THR A 58 -20.65 48.93 -31.59
CA THR A 58 -21.51 50.02 -32.04
C THR A 58 -22.02 50.84 -30.86
N ALA A 59 -21.84 52.16 -30.92
CA ALA A 59 -22.37 53.15 -29.98
C ALA A 59 -23.09 54.28 -30.73
N VAL A 60 -23.62 55.27 -30.01
CA VAL A 60 -24.26 56.46 -30.61
C VAL A 60 -23.75 57.73 -29.96
N THR A 61 -23.69 58.84 -30.71
CA THR A 61 -23.23 60.13 -30.18
C THR A 61 -24.20 60.69 -29.13
N PRO A 62 -23.73 61.09 -27.94
CA PRO A 62 -24.60 61.44 -26.82
C PRO A 62 -25.35 62.77 -27.05
N GLN A 63 -24.74 63.77 -27.69
CA GLN A 63 -25.32 65.10 -27.96
C GLN A 63 -24.72 65.74 -29.23
N ASN A 64 -25.36 66.79 -29.75
CA ASN A 64 -24.80 67.66 -30.79
C ASN A 64 -23.69 68.53 -30.16
N THR A 65 -22.43 68.09 -30.24
CA THR A 65 -21.31 68.83 -29.66
C THR A 65 -20.20 69.03 -30.67
N ASP A 66 -19.60 70.22 -30.63
CA ASP A 66 -18.26 70.48 -31.20
C ASP A 66 -17.17 70.22 -30.14
N GLU A 67 -17.58 69.81 -28.93
CA GLU A 67 -16.70 69.49 -27.80
C GLU A 67 -16.43 67.98 -27.72
N PRO A 68 -15.25 67.58 -27.20
CA PRO A 68 -14.90 66.18 -26.99
C PRO A 68 -15.91 65.45 -26.09
N PHE A 69 -16.20 64.19 -26.38
CA PHE A 69 -17.07 63.35 -25.57
C PHE A 69 -16.48 61.96 -25.38
N THR A 70 -16.88 61.29 -24.29
CA THR A 70 -16.37 59.98 -23.90
C THR A 70 -17.41 58.88 -24.09
N ILE A 71 -16.95 57.67 -24.37
CA ILE A 71 -17.74 56.44 -24.47
C ILE A 71 -17.05 55.38 -23.61
N ASP A 72 -17.80 54.75 -22.73
CA ASP A 72 -17.33 53.57 -22.01
C ASP A 72 -17.35 52.37 -22.98
N VAL A 73 -16.18 51.78 -23.21
CA VAL A 73 -16.04 50.54 -23.98
C VAL A 73 -15.69 49.38 -23.04
N PRO A 74 -16.05 48.13 -23.38
CA PRO A 74 -15.73 46.98 -22.55
C PRO A 74 -14.23 46.91 -22.24
N GLU A 75 -13.88 46.60 -20.99
CA GLU A 75 -12.48 46.45 -20.54
C GLU A 75 -11.71 45.36 -21.32
N THR A 76 -12.41 44.48 -22.04
CA THR A 76 -11.83 43.45 -22.90
C THR A 76 -11.24 44.00 -24.21
N LEU A 77 -11.58 45.23 -24.60
CA LEU A 77 -11.03 45.90 -25.78
C LEU A 77 -9.68 46.51 -25.41
N VAL A 78 -8.59 45.85 -25.80
CA VAL A 78 -7.22 46.27 -25.42
C VAL A 78 -6.65 47.29 -26.40
N GLN A 79 -7.18 47.32 -27.62
CA GLN A 79 -6.75 48.24 -28.66
C GLN A 79 -7.95 48.75 -29.45
N VAL A 80 -7.95 50.05 -29.79
CA VAL A 80 -8.90 50.66 -30.74
C VAL A 80 -8.13 51.07 -31.99
N ASP A 81 -8.40 50.41 -33.10
CA ASP A 81 -7.70 50.60 -34.37
C ASP A 81 -8.30 51.73 -35.18
N ALA A 82 -9.63 51.82 -35.20
CA ALA A 82 -10.36 52.86 -35.91
C ALA A 82 -11.69 53.18 -35.24
N VAL A 83 -12.10 54.44 -35.33
CA VAL A 83 -13.42 54.88 -34.90
C VAL A 83 -14.08 55.58 -36.08
N GLN A 84 -15.31 55.22 -36.39
CA GLN A 84 -16.08 55.83 -37.47
C GLN A 84 -17.39 56.39 -36.93
N ILE A 85 -17.68 57.66 -37.23
CA ILE A 85 -18.99 58.26 -36.93
C ILE A 85 -19.65 58.66 -38.23
N GLY A 86 -20.77 58.00 -38.57
CA GLY A 86 -21.38 58.13 -39.89
C GLY A 86 -20.40 57.76 -41.02
N SER A 87 -20.08 58.71 -41.91
CA SER A 87 -19.10 58.53 -42.99
C SER A 87 -17.69 59.04 -42.67
N GLN A 88 -17.47 59.57 -41.46
CA GLN A 88 -16.17 60.13 -41.08
C GLN A 88 -15.35 59.14 -40.24
N ALA A 89 -14.13 58.85 -40.69
CA ALA A 89 -13.16 58.08 -39.92
C ALA A 89 -12.32 59.01 -39.03
N TYR A 90 -12.06 58.53 -37.81
CA TYR A 90 -11.26 59.18 -36.79
C TYR A 90 -9.97 58.40 -36.57
N THR A 91 -8.86 59.11 -36.34
CA THR A 91 -7.53 58.51 -36.13
C THR A 91 -7.07 58.64 -34.68
N LEU A 92 -6.30 57.68 -34.17
CA LEU A 92 -5.73 57.74 -32.82
C LEU A 92 -4.81 58.96 -32.65
N ALA A 93 -4.99 59.72 -31.57
CA ALA A 93 -4.12 60.83 -31.21
C ALA A 93 -2.90 60.33 -30.42
N LEU A 94 -1.70 60.61 -30.94
CA LEU A 94 -0.43 60.26 -30.27
C LEU A 94 -0.08 61.23 -29.13
N SER A 95 -0.51 62.49 -29.24
CA SER A 95 -0.38 63.55 -28.22
C SER A 95 -1.16 64.78 -28.67
N ASN A 96 -1.78 65.54 -27.75
CA ASN A 96 -2.55 66.76 -28.04
C ASN A 96 -3.66 66.56 -29.10
N PRO A 97 -4.73 65.82 -28.76
CA PRO A 97 -5.78 65.42 -29.70
C PRO A 97 -6.42 66.61 -30.41
N GLN A 98 -6.61 66.45 -31.72
CA GLN A 98 -7.21 67.43 -32.63
C GLN A 98 -8.59 66.98 -33.12
N PRO A 99 -9.45 67.89 -33.61
CA PRO A 99 -10.70 67.53 -34.27
C PRO A 99 -10.50 66.48 -35.39
N GLY A 100 -11.27 65.38 -35.34
CA GLY A 100 -11.10 64.20 -36.18
C GLY A 100 -10.21 63.10 -35.59
N GLN A 101 -9.81 63.23 -34.32
CA GLN A 101 -9.01 62.22 -33.62
C GLN A 101 -9.74 61.62 -32.41
N PHE A 102 -9.21 60.52 -31.88
CA PHE A 102 -9.66 59.92 -30.63
C PHE A 102 -8.48 59.54 -29.73
N THR A 103 -8.72 59.45 -28.43
CA THR A 103 -7.79 58.84 -27.46
C THR A 103 -8.48 57.67 -26.77
N PHE A 104 -7.73 56.63 -26.46
CA PHE A 104 -8.24 55.45 -25.77
C PHE A 104 -7.38 55.17 -24.54
N ASP A 105 -7.98 55.15 -23.35
CA ASP A 105 -7.29 54.88 -22.09
C ASP A 105 -8.21 54.07 -21.14
N ALA A 106 -7.73 52.92 -20.69
CA ALA A 106 -8.36 52.07 -19.67
C ALA A 106 -9.89 51.87 -19.83
N GLY A 107 -10.37 51.52 -21.03
CA GLY A 107 -11.79 51.30 -21.28
C GLY A 107 -12.61 52.57 -21.56
N ILE A 108 -11.97 53.74 -21.62
CA ILE A 108 -12.61 55.01 -21.94
C ILE A 108 -12.12 55.51 -23.30
N LEU A 109 -13.03 55.60 -24.26
CA LEU A 109 -12.76 56.16 -25.59
C LEU A 109 -13.21 57.62 -25.63
N THR A 110 -12.27 58.57 -25.78
CA THR A 110 -12.57 59.99 -25.94
C THR A 110 -12.45 60.40 -27.41
N ILE A 111 -13.52 60.94 -27.99
CA ILE A 111 -13.56 61.35 -29.39
C ILE A 111 -13.58 62.87 -29.48
N TYR A 112 -12.74 63.43 -30.36
CA TYR A 112 -12.61 64.86 -30.61
C TYR A 112 -13.30 65.16 -31.95
N PRO A 113 -14.58 65.57 -31.97
CA PRO A 113 -15.37 65.68 -33.20
C PRO A 113 -14.80 66.72 -34.18
N LYS A 114 -14.89 66.43 -35.49
CA LYS A 114 -14.83 67.47 -36.54
C LYS A 114 -16.19 68.19 -36.59
N PRO A 115 -16.33 69.44 -37.10
CA PRO A 115 -17.46 70.30 -36.76
C PRO A 115 -18.83 69.67 -37.04
N ARG A 116 -19.71 69.85 -36.04
CA ARG A 116 -21.07 69.35 -35.77
C ARG A 116 -21.36 67.93 -36.21
N THR A 117 -20.94 66.98 -35.38
CA THR A 117 -21.44 65.60 -35.43
C THR A 117 -22.90 65.56 -34.96
N PRO A 118 -23.85 65.07 -35.78
CA PRO A 118 -25.26 65.00 -35.38
C PRO A 118 -25.45 64.11 -34.14
N GLN A 119 -26.34 64.52 -33.24
CA GLN A 119 -26.80 63.68 -32.13
C GLN A 119 -27.39 62.36 -32.68
N ASN A 120 -27.14 61.25 -31.98
CA ASN A 120 -27.53 59.89 -32.38
C ASN A 120 -26.89 59.38 -33.69
N SER A 121 -25.74 59.94 -34.09
CA SER A 121 -24.96 59.36 -35.18
C SER A 121 -24.36 58.02 -34.72
N PRO A 122 -24.44 56.94 -35.53
CA PRO A 122 -23.85 55.66 -35.19
C PRO A 122 -22.32 55.78 -35.16
N ILE A 123 -21.73 55.23 -34.10
CA ILE A 123 -20.29 55.15 -33.87
C ILE A 123 -19.90 53.69 -34.02
N VAL A 124 -19.05 53.37 -34.98
CA VAL A 124 -18.45 52.05 -35.15
C VAL A 124 -17.03 52.11 -34.62
N ILE A 125 -16.73 51.31 -33.61
CA ILE A 125 -15.42 51.20 -32.98
C ILE A 125 -14.85 49.86 -33.44
N LEU A 126 -13.78 49.91 -34.23
CA LEU A 126 -13.01 48.76 -34.66
C LEU A 126 -11.79 48.65 -33.77
N GLY A 127 -11.56 47.48 -33.20
CA GLY A 127 -10.42 47.26 -32.32
C GLY A 127 -10.10 45.79 -32.12
N GLY A 128 -9.10 45.55 -31.30
CA GLY A 128 -8.65 44.22 -30.88
C GLY A 128 -9.10 43.91 -29.47
N THR A 129 -9.71 42.74 -29.26
CA THR A 129 -9.72 42.12 -27.93
C THR A 129 -8.41 41.38 -27.73
N GLU A 130 -7.82 41.41 -26.53
CA GLU A 130 -6.71 40.49 -26.22
C GLU A 130 -7.26 39.07 -26.24
N SER A 131 -6.97 38.33 -27.32
CA SER A 131 -6.78 36.90 -27.19
C SER A 131 -5.28 36.69 -27.04
N THR A 132 -4.76 36.76 -25.82
CA THR A 132 -3.55 35.99 -25.54
C THR A 132 -3.92 34.56 -25.85
N PRO A 133 -3.28 33.86 -26.82
CA PRO A 133 -3.48 32.42 -26.93
C PRO A 133 -3.04 31.83 -25.58
N THR A 134 -4.03 31.47 -24.75
CA THR A 134 -3.86 31.05 -23.36
C THR A 134 -3.03 29.78 -23.22
N ASP A 135 -2.76 29.13 -24.35
CA ASP A 135 -2.26 27.78 -24.43
C ASP A 135 -0.80 27.72 -24.88
N TRP A 136 -0.16 28.85 -25.25
CA TRP A 136 1.23 28.83 -25.70
C TRP A 136 2.20 28.58 -24.54
N VAL A 137 3.17 27.70 -24.77
CA VAL A 137 4.18 27.28 -23.78
C VAL A 137 5.58 27.56 -24.32
N ASP A 138 6.45 28.14 -23.48
CA ASP A 138 7.86 28.34 -23.81
C ASP A 138 8.55 27.00 -24.16
N PRO A 139 9.06 26.83 -25.39
CA PRO A 139 9.72 25.59 -25.81
C PRO A 139 10.99 25.25 -25.04
N SER A 140 11.62 26.22 -24.36
CA SER A 140 12.78 25.98 -23.49
C SER A 140 12.50 24.99 -22.36
N ILE A 141 11.25 24.95 -21.90
CA ILE A 141 10.76 24.07 -20.83
C ILE A 141 10.89 22.60 -21.23
N LEU A 142 10.85 22.30 -22.53
CA LEU A 142 10.86 20.97 -23.13
C LEU A 142 12.06 20.74 -24.06
N SER A 143 13.23 21.28 -23.69
CA SER A 143 14.48 21.12 -24.47
C SER A 143 14.84 19.67 -24.85
N LEU A 144 14.33 18.67 -24.12
CA LEU A 144 14.51 17.25 -24.42
C LEU A 144 13.91 16.83 -25.79
N PHE A 145 12.95 17.60 -26.32
CA PHE A 145 12.33 17.40 -27.64
C PHE A 145 13.00 18.19 -28.76
N TYR A 146 14.08 18.94 -28.50
CA TYR A 146 14.76 19.70 -29.56
C TYR A 146 15.30 18.79 -30.66
N GLY A 147 15.03 19.16 -31.92
CA GLY A 147 15.36 18.37 -33.11
C GLY A 147 14.66 17.00 -33.23
N LEU A 148 13.56 16.77 -32.50
CA LEU A 148 12.68 15.62 -32.67
C LEU A 148 11.34 16.05 -33.31
N PRO A 149 11.13 15.85 -34.62
CA PRO A 149 9.87 16.12 -35.31
C PRO A 149 8.82 15.10 -34.88
N VAL A 150 8.17 15.35 -33.75
CA VAL A 150 7.24 14.42 -33.12
C VAL A 150 5.94 15.12 -32.79
N VAL A 151 4.85 14.36 -32.85
CA VAL A 151 3.59 14.73 -32.19
C VAL A 151 3.56 13.97 -30.88
N ALA A 152 3.37 14.66 -29.76
CA ALA A 152 3.42 14.03 -28.45
C ALA A 152 2.39 14.61 -27.48
N GLN A 153 1.89 13.78 -26.59
CA GLN A 153 1.16 14.19 -25.39
C GLN A 153 2.07 13.91 -24.19
N VAL A 154 2.37 14.95 -23.43
CA VAL A 154 3.16 14.86 -22.21
C VAL A 154 2.27 15.21 -21.03
N GLN A 155 2.21 14.31 -20.06
CA GLN A 155 1.43 14.48 -18.84
C GLN A 155 2.32 14.24 -17.64
N TRP A 156 2.23 15.10 -16.63
CA TRP A 156 2.91 14.86 -15.37
C TRP A 156 2.15 15.43 -14.20
N SER A 157 2.35 14.79 -13.06
CA SER A 157 1.77 15.18 -11.80
C SER A 157 2.83 15.29 -10.72
N MET A 158 2.62 16.24 -9.82
CA MET A 158 3.39 16.43 -8.60
C MET A 158 2.43 16.39 -7.43
N THR A 159 2.77 15.65 -6.39
CA THR A 159 1.97 15.56 -5.16
C THR A 159 2.87 15.85 -3.96
N ALA A 160 2.32 16.47 -2.92
CA ALA A 160 3.02 16.74 -1.69
C ALA A 160 3.63 15.46 -1.09
N GLU A 161 4.91 15.52 -0.72
CA GLU A 161 5.67 14.40 -0.13
C GLU A 161 5.72 13.10 -0.93
N ALA A 162 5.31 13.13 -2.20
CA ALA A 162 5.42 12.02 -3.13
C ALA A 162 6.43 12.35 -4.24
N HIS A 163 6.94 11.31 -4.88
CA HIS A 163 7.72 11.47 -6.10
C HIS A 163 6.82 11.97 -7.25
N PRO A 164 7.32 12.85 -8.13
CA PRO A 164 6.57 13.23 -9.31
C PRO A 164 6.42 12.02 -10.24
N SER A 165 5.30 11.97 -10.97
CA SER A 165 5.03 10.91 -11.95
C SER A 165 4.63 11.52 -13.28
N GLY A 166 4.78 10.78 -14.38
CA GLY A 166 4.35 11.28 -15.67
C GLY A 166 4.38 10.25 -16.78
N SER A 167 3.89 10.64 -17.94
CA SER A 167 3.93 9.86 -19.15
C SER A 167 4.16 10.74 -20.37
N ILE A 168 4.85 10.19 -21.36
CA ILE A 168 5.02 10.78 -22.68
C ILE A 168 4.51 9.75 -23.69
N ASN A 169 3.49 10.10 -24.46
CA ASN A 169 3.02 9.32 -25.59
C ASN A 169 3.35 10.07 -26.87
N LEU A 170 4.16 9.50 -27.74
CA LEU A 170 4.64 10.16 -28.96
C LEU A 170 4.41 9.30 -30.20
N ARG A 171 4.14 9.96 -31.32
CA ARG A 171 4.07 9.36 -32.66
C ARG A 171 5.27 9.78 -33.48
N VAL A 172 6.00 8.79 -34.00
CA VAL A 172 7.27 9.00 -34.72
C VAL A 172 7.47 8.03 -35.86
N LEU A 173 8.24 8.43 -36.85
CA LEU A 173 8.72 7.56 -37.92
C LEU A 173 9.64 6.46 -37.38
N GLY A 174 9.63 5.30 -38.04
CA GLY A 174 10.30 4.09 -37.52
C GLY A 174 11.80 4.19 -37.34
N ASP A 175 12.50 4.87 -38.24
CA ASP A 175 13.94 5.12 -38.13
C ASP A 175 14.29 6.02 -36.94
N MET A 176 13.46 7.02 -36.66
CA MET A 176 13.61 7.94 -35.51
C MET A 176 13.28 7.26 -34.18
N ALA A 177 12.28 6.38 -34.17
CA ALA A 177 11.87 5.63 -32.98
C ALA A 177 13.05 4.84 -32.40
N GLU A 178 13.85 4.20 -33.25
CA GLU A 178 15.00 3.40 -32.82
C GLU A 178 16.28 4.20 -32.59
N SER A 179 16.62 5.10 -33.52
CA SER A 179 17.92 5.79 -33.50
C SER A 179 17.97 6.93 -32.50
N GLN A 180 16.86 7.66 -32.33
CA GLN A 180 16.83 8.89 -31.53
C GLN A 180 15.99 8.74 -30.26
N VAL A 181 14.73 8.33 -30.38
CA VAL A 181 13.80 8.29 -29.23
C VAL A 181 14.25 7.22 -28.23
N ALA A 182 14.47 5.99 -28.68
CA ALA A 182 14.94 4.91 -27.81
C ALA A 182 16.32 5.21 -27.18
N ARG A 183 17.15 6.08 -27.79
CA ARG A 183 18.43 6.51 -27.20
C ARG A 183 18.24 7.58 -26.12
N ARG A 184 17.33 8.54 -26.33
CA ARG A 184 17.05 9.63 -25.37
C ARG A 184 16.21 9.17 -24.18
N PHE A 185 15.34 8.17 -24.36
CA PHE A 185 14.41 7.71 -23.32
C PHE A 185 14.66 6.26 -22.90
N ARG A 186 15.93 5.86 -22.76
CA ARG A 186 16.26 4.54 -22.21
C ARG A 186 15.80 4.45 -20.76
N LYS A 187 15.32 3.27 -20.35
CA LYS A 187 15.00 3.00 -18.94
C LYS A 187 16.17 3.43 -18.04
N GLY A 188 15.87 4.29 -17.07
CA GLY A 188 16.82 4.86 -16.13
C GLY A 188 17.46 6.18 -16.56
N THR A 189 17.16 6.71 -17.76
CA THR A 189 17.64 8.03 -18.16
C THR A 189 17.00 9.09 -17.26
N GLU A 190 17.82 9.93 -16.64
CA GLU A 190 17.37 11.07 -15.86
C GLU A 190 17.05 12.23 -16.81
N ILE A 191 15.86 12.79 -16.69
CA ILE A 191 15.41 13.92 -17.50
C ILE A 191 14.91 15.05 -16.59
N THR A 192 14.96 16.28 -17.07
CA THR A 192 14.45 17.43 -16.34
C THR A 192 13.70 18.33 -17.31
N PHE A 193 12.46 18.64 -16.96
CA PHE A 193 11.63 19.60 -17.67
C PHE A 193 10.68 20.27 -16.68
N ALA A 194 10.21 21.47 -16.99
CA ALA A 194 9.37 22.27 -16.09
C ALA A 194 9.97 22.47 -14.67
N GLY A 195 11.30 22.41 -14.55
CA GLY A 195 11.99 22.47 -13.24
C GLY A 195 11.72 21.27 -12.34
N VAL A 196 11.31 20.12 -12.89
CA VAL A 196 11.02 18.87 -12.19
C VAL A 196 11.98 17.76 -12.67
N GLY A 197 12.54 16.99 -11.73
CA GLY A 197 13.43 15.88 -12.03
C GLY A 197 12.70 14.54 -12.16
N PHE A 198 12.81 13.91 -13.33
CA PHE A 198 12.27 12.57 -13.60
C PHE A 198 13.37 11.56 -13.95
N SER A 199 13.04 10.28 -13.86
CA SER A 199 13.77 9.16 -14.45
C SER A 199 12.81 8.32 -15.28
N VAL A 200 13.23 7.91 -16.47
CA VAL A 200 12.42 7.02 -17.31
C VAL A 200 12.27 5.65 -16.62
N SER A 201 11.05 5.26 -16.26
CA SER A 201 10.75 3.99 -15.57
C SER A 201 10.45 2.87 -16.56
N SER A 202 9.78 3.19 -17.66
CA SER A 202 9.43 2.25 -18.72
C SER A 202 9.52 2.91 -20.10
N TYR A 203 9.77 2.09 -21.12
CA TYR A 203 9.77 2.48 -22.52
C TYR A 203 9.12 1.35 -23.31
N SER A 204 8.05 1.63 -24.03
CA SER A 204 7.39 0.70 -24.95
C SER A 204 7.15 1.36 -26.30
N LYS A 205 7.18 0.55 -27.36
CA LYS A 205 6.90 1.00 -28.72
C LYS A 205 5.97 0.01 -29.41
N LYS A 206 5.03 0.52 -30.20
CA LYS A 206 4.05 -0.25 -30.96
C LYS A 206 4.00 0.30 -32.38
N LEU A 207 4.20 -0.58 -33.37
CA LEU A 207 4.02 -0.22 -34.78
C LEU A 207 2.52 0.03 -35.03
N LEU A 208 2.17 1.19 -35.56
CA LEU A 208 0.80 1.49 -35.97
C LEU A 208 0.43 0.69 -37.22
N ASN A 209 -0.88 0.52 -37.45
CA ASN A 209 -1.36 -0.23 -38.59
C ASN A 209 -0.80 0.36 -39.89
N THR A 210 0.01 -0.41 -40.62
CA THR A 210 0.67 0.05 -41.85
C THR A 210 -0.31 0.40 -42.96
N LEU A 211 -1.56 -0.08 -42.88
CA LEU A 211 -2.63 0.31 -43.81
C LEU A 211 -3.12 1.75 -43.55
N GLU A 212 -3.07 2.20 -42.30
CA GLU A 212 -3.47 3.57 -41.89
C GLU A 212 -2.27 4.54 -41.96
N CYS A 213 -1.07 4.05 -41.66
CA CYS A 213 0.18 4.83 -41.62
C CYS A 213 1.26 4.16 -42.51
N PRO A 214 1.29 4.42 -43.83
CA PRO A 214 2.21 3.75 -44.75
C PRO A 214 3.69 4.02 -44.46
N ASP A 215 4.00 5.15 -43.81
CA ASP A 215 5.37 5.56 -43.45
C ASP A 215 5.94 4.83 -42.21
N ARG A 216 5.27 3.77 -41.74
CA ARG A 216 5.68 2.93 -40.61
C ARG A 216 5.85 3.74 -39.32
N GLU A 217 4.81 4.46 -38.96
CA GLU A 217 4.76 5.21 -37.70
C GLU A 217 4.69 4.27 -36.49
N PHE A 218 5.34 4.69 -35.40
CA PHE A 218 5.32 4.03 -34.11
C PHE A 218 4.65 4.93 -33.08
N GLU A 219 3.77 4.31 -32.30
CA GLU A 219 3.31 4.85 -31.03
C GLU A 219 4.29 4.41 -29.94
N VAL A 220 4.93 5.37 -29.30
CA VAL A 220 5.91 5.14 -28.23
C VAL A 220 5.34 5.69 -26.94
N SER A 221 5.26 4.84 -25.92
CA SER A 221 4.81 5.19 -24.58
C SER A 221 5.99 5.13 -23.61
N ILE A 222 6.23 6.23 -22.91
CA ILE A 222 7.33 6.38 -21.95
C ILE A 222 6.71 6.70 -20.61
N SER A 223 6.96 5.87 -19.61
CA SER A 223 6.57 6.18 -18.22
C SER A 223 7.71 6.89 -17.50
N LEU A 224 7.36 7.91 -16.73
CA LEU A 224 8.27 8.72 -15.94
C LEU A 224 8.00 8.50 -14.45
N ALA A 225 9.06 8.21 -13.71
CA ALA A 225 9.08 8.17 -12.25
C ALA A 225 9.91 9.35 -11.71
N GLY A 226 9.83 9.62 -10.41
CA GLY A 226 10.65 10.68 -9.82
C GLY A 226 12.13 10.35 -9.92
N LYS A 227 12.98 11.34 -10.22
CA LYS A 227 14.44 11.15 -10.35
C LYS A 227 15.04 10.40 -9.15
N TRP A 228 14.58 10.74 -7.96
CA TRP A 228 15.10 10.19 -6.70
C TRP A 228 14.58 8.79 -6.38
N GLU A 229 13.50 8.34 -7.03
CA GLU A 229 12.88 7.05 -6.75
C GLU A 229 13.85 5.88 -7.06
N ARG A 230 14.64 6.04 -8.13
CA ARG A 230 15.63 5.04 -8.57
C ARG A 230 16.83 4.92 -7.63
N ARG A 231 17.13 5.94 -6.81
CA ARG A 231 18.40 6.03 -6.05
C ARG A 231 18.45 5.13 -4.81
N LYS A 232 17.58 4.12 -4.71
CA LYS A 232 17.45 3.22 -3.55
C LYS A 232 17.56 4.00 -2.24
N TYR A 233 16.81 5.09 -2.10
CA TYR A 233 16.86 5.98 -0.93
C TYR A 233 16.42 5.29 0.38
N ASN A 234 15.77 4.13 0.26
CA ASN A 234 15.46 3.19 1.34
C ASN A 234 16.56 2.15 1.59
N GLN A 235 17.70 2.20 0.89
CA GLN A 235 18.80 1.27 1.08
C GLN A 235 19.40 1.48 2.47
N PRO A 236 19.55 0.41 3.27
CA PRO A 236 20.25 0.50 4.55
C PRO A 236 21.69 0.97 4.33
N THR A 237 22.05 2.03 5.03
CA THR A 237 23.40 2.60 5.08
C THR A 237 23.95 2.48 6.48
N THR A 238 25.21 2.05 6.59
CA THR A 238 25.92 2.00 7.88
C THR A 238 25.87 3.38 8.52
N ILE A 239 25.61 3.45 9.82
CA ILE A 239 25.53 4.72 10.57
C ILE A 239 26.94 5.28 10.80
N LEU A 240 27.94 4.41 11.02
CA LEU A 240 29.34 4.77 11.30
C LEU A 240 30.04 5.53 10.14
N PRO A 241 30.97 6.46 10.46
CA PRO A 241 31.81 7.14 9.48
C PRO A 241 32.63 6.19 8.58
N PRO A 242 32.96 6.59 7.33
CA PRO A 242 33.77 5.78 6.42
C PRO A 242 35.18 5.47 6.96
N GLU A 243 35.70 6.32 7.85
CA GLU A 243 37.00 6.19 8.49
C GLU A 243 37.13 4.92 9.33
N TYR A 244 36.00 4.32 9.75
CA TYR A 244 35.96 3.04 10.47
C TYR A 244 35.97 1.80 9.55
N ARG A 245 36.16 1.96 8.23
CA ARG A 245 36.17 0.85 7.25
C ARG A 245 37.54 0.29 6.90
N ASP A 246 38.65 0.80 7.45
CA ASP A 246 39.97 0.35 7.02
C ASP A 246 40.47 -0.87 7.82
N PRO A 247 40.50 -2.09 7.24
CA PRO A 247 41.06 -3.28 7.89
C PRO A 247 42.60 -3.24 8.02
N LEU A 248 43.27 -2.22 7.48
CA LEU A 248 44.74 -2.11 7.48
C LEU A 248 45.33 -1.30 8.65
N PHE A 249 44.55 -0.87 9.64
CA PHE A 249 45.11 -0.36 10.90
C PHE A 249 45.32 -1.51 11.91
N PRO A 250 46.56 -1.99 12.12
CA PRO A 250 46.83 -3.00 13.12
C PRO A 250 46.82 -2.34 14.50
N ARG A 251 46.05 -2.94 15.40
CA ARG A 251 45.92 -2.58 16.83
C ARG A 251 45.09 -1.33 17.09
N TYR A 252 43.81 -1.42 16.74
CA TYR A 252 42.80 -0.72 17.51
C TYR A 252 42.86 -1.26 18.96
N GLN A 253 43.54 -0.55 19.85
CA GLN A 253 43.40 -0.77 21.29
C GLN A 253 41.97 -0.39 21.63
N ASP A 254 41.16 -1.40 21.89
CA ASP A 254 39.75 -1.23 22.18
C ASP A 254 39.60 -0.24 23.36
N PRO A 255 38.88 0.90 23.18
CA PRO A 255 38.71 1.92 24.20
C PRO A 255 38.16 1.36 25.52
N ASP A 256 37.41 0.26 25.48
CA ASP A 256 36.83 -0.40 26.66
C ASP A 256 37.84 -1.28 27.41
N CYS A 257 38.96 -1.66 26.79
CA CYS A 257 39.98 -2.54 27.38
C CYS A 257 41.34 -1.82 27.61
N GLN A 258 41.42 -0.48 27.50
CA GLN A 258 42.66 0.27 27.80
C GLN A 258 43.00 0.29 29.29
N LEU A 259 43.99 -0.50 29.70
CA LEU A 259 44.55 -0.48 31.06
C LEU A 259 45.25 0.85 31.34
N GLY A 260 44.79 1.60 32.33
CA GLY A 260 45.53 2.70 32.94
C GLY A 260 46.80 2.20 33.64
N ALA A 261 47.72 3.10 33.99
CA ALA A 261 48.99 2.77 34.64
C ALA A 261 48.85 2.04 36.00
N ASP A 262 47.64 2.02 36.57
CA ASP A 262 47.20 1.31 37.78
C ASP A 262 46.48 -0.03 37.48
N GLY A 263 46.38 -0.43 36.20
CA GLY A 263 45.63 -1.60 35.75
C GLY A 263 44.11 -1.39 35.66
N LYS A 264 43.60 -0.15 35.73
CA LYS A 264 42.16 0.15 35.63
C LYS A 264 41.83 0.89 34.34
N THR A 265 40.70 0.55 33.73
CA THR A 265 40.31 1.09 32.44
C THR A 265 39.97 2.58 32.47
N LYS A 266 40.65 3.40 31.66
CA LYS A 266 40.29 4.81 31.43
C LYS A 266 39.72 4.96 30.02
N ILE A 267 38.41 5.22 29.93
CA ILE A 267 37.75 5.51 28.66
C ILE A 267 37.91 7.00 28.34
N ARG A 268 38.31 7.31 27.10
CA ARG A 268 38.30 8.66 26.53
C ARG A 268 36.87 9.20 26.53
N THR A 269 36.67 10.46 26.90
CA THR A 269 35.39 11.17 26.83
C THR A 269 34.93 11.29 25.36
N ASN A 270 34.27 10.24 24.85
CA ASN A 270 33.66 10.24 23.53
C ASN A 270 32.43 11.15 23.57
N LYS A 271 32.50 12.30 22.89
CA LYS A 271 31.29 12.98 22.39
C LYS A 271 30.46 11.94 21.63
N PRO A 272 29.13 11.89 21.80
CA PRO A 272 28.31 11.08 20.91
C PRO A 272 28.59 11.52 19.47
N GLU A 273 29.14 10.63 18.66
CA GLU A 273 29.22 10.86 17.23
C GLU A 273 27.78 11.03 16.73
N VAL A 274 27.54 12.07 15.97
CA VAL A 274 26.27 12.33 15.29
C VAL A 274 26.49 12.06 13.81
N VAL A 275 25.51 11.44 13.15
CA VAL A 275 25.52 11.33 11.69
C VAL A 275 24.42 12.20 11.11
N SER A 276 24.78 13.03 10.12
CA SER A 276 23.83 13.88 9.43
C SER A 276 23.09 13.13 8.33
N VAL A 277 21.82 13.47 8.13
CA VAL A 277 20.96 12.98 7.04
C VAL A 277 21.58 13.27 5.68
N GLN A 278 22.27 14.40 5.51
CA GLN A 278 23.05 14.74 4.31
C GLN A 278 24.15 13.70 4.05
N THR A 279 24.83 13.24 5.11
CA THR A 279 25.86 12.20 5.00
C THR A 279 25.26 10.87 4.58
N LEU A 280 24.11 10.48 5.17
CA LEU A 280 23.38 9.27 4.78
C LEU A 280 22.90 9.34 3.33
N ALA A 281 22.35 10.49 2.89
CA ALA A 281 21.93 10.72 1.51
C ALA A 281 23.09 10.53 0.53
N ARG A 282 24.24 11.15 0.83
CA ARG A 282 25.45 11.05 0.00
C ARG A 282 25.94 9.60 -0.13
N ARG A 283 25.81 8.78 0.93
CA ARG A 283 26.19 7.35 0.92
C ARG A 283 25.33 6.52 -0.04
N VAL A 284 24.05 6.88 -0.25
CA VAL A 284 23.18 6.23 -1.25
C VAL A 284 23.23 6.91 -2.63
N GLY A 285 24.14 7.87 -2.83
CA GLY A 285 24.25 8.63 -4.08
C GLY A 285 23.06 9.55 -4.35
N ALA A 286 22.33 9.95 -3.30
CA ALA A 286 21.33 11.00 -3.33
C ALA A 286 21.92 12.33 -2.83
N SER A 287 21.41 13.44 -3.34
CA SER A 287 21.70 14.75 -2.76
C SER A 287 20.53 15.16 -1.89
N PHE A 288 20.80 15.61 -0.66
CA PHE A 288 19.79 16.11 0.26
C PHE A 288 20.15 17.52 0.70
N THR A 289 19.19 18.43 0.60
CA THR A 289 19.32 19.79 1.11
C THR A 289 18.32 19.98 2.25
N GLY A 290 18.80 19.75 3.48
CA GLY A 290 18.12 20.12 4.71
C GLY A 290 18.15 21.64 4.91
N GLY A 291 17.05 22.25 5.35
CA GLY A 291 16.88 23.70 5.32
C GLY A 291 17.93 24.53 6.08
N SER A 292 18.69 25.36 5.37
CA SER A 292 19.27 26.66 5.79
C SER A 292 19.96 27.34 4.59
N PRO A 293 20.17 28.68 4.53
CA PRO A 293 19.79 29.79 5.41
C PRO A 293 18.97 30.89 4.67
N GLY A 294 17.83 31.30 5.21
CA GLY A 294 17.05 32.42 4.63
C GLY A 294 15.74 32.76 5.34
N SER A 295 15.14 31.80 6.05
CA SER A 295 13.95 32.01 6.88
C SER A 295 14.19 31.46 8.28
N VAL A 296 14.44 32.35 9.24
CA VAL A 296 14.33 32.16 10.70
C VAL A 296 14.75 30.77 11.25
N SER A 297 16.06 30.63 11.49
CA SER A 297 16.66 29.92 12.62
C SER A 297 16.12 28.53 13.02
N VAL A 298 16.25 27.54 12.14
CA VAL A 298 16.53 26.15 12.56
C VAL A 298 17.74 25.65 11.78
N ALA A 299 18.86 26.35 11.95
CA ALA A 299 20.13 25.93 11.39
C ALA A 299 20.69 24.79 12.27
N GLY A 300 20.42 23.56 11.84
CA GLY A 300 21.10 22.38 12.34
C GLY A 300 21.10 21.35 11.23
N ASP A 301 22.24 20.71 11.00
CA ASP A 301 22.26 19.47 10.25
C ASP A 301 21.24 18.52 10.90
N TRP A 302 20.41 17.88 10.07
CA TRP A 302 19.48 16.87 10.56
C TRP A 302 20.31 15.71 11.05
N GLU A 303 20.53 15.65 12.35
CA GLU A 303 21.47 14.72 12.98
C GLU A 303 20.72 13.70 13.81
N ILE A 304 21.18 12.46 13.74
CA ILE A 304 20.81 11.43 14.70
C ILE A 304 22.02 11.03 15.55
N PRO A 305 21.82 10.74 16.85
CA PRO A 305 22.88 10.22 17.70
C PRO A 305 23.24 8.81 17.24
N VAL A 306 24.54 8.55 17.07
CA VAL A 306 25.05 7.19 16.86
C VAL A 306 25.09 6.49 18.23
N PRO A 307 24.43 5.33 18.41
CA PRO A 307 24.53 4.56 19.65
C PRO A 307 25.99 4.28 20.01
N LYS A 308 26.35 4.34 21.30
CA LYS A 308 27.74 4.13 21.76
C LYS A 308 28.26 2.72 21.42
N ASP A 309 27.35 1.77 21.30
CA ASP A 309 27.55 0.37 20.96
C ASP A 309 27.30 0.05 19.48
N ALA A 310 27.12 1.07 18.62
CA ALA A 310 26.89 0.89 17.20
C ALA A 310 28.07 0.17 16.53
N THR A 311 27.75 -0.92 15.86
CA THR A 311 28.64 -1.75 15.06
C THR A 311 28.54 -1.40 13.58
N GLN A 312 29.44 -1.93 12.75
CA GLN A 312 29.35 -1.80 11.29
C GLN A 312 28.08 -2.42 10.67
N ARG A 313 27.39 -3.29 11.42
CA ARG A 313 26.11 -3.90 11.01
C ARG A 313 24.91 -3.00 11.30
N ASP A 314 25.06 -2.01 12.17
CA ASP A 314 23.99 -1.06 12.46
C ASP A 314 23.82 -0.12 11.27
N THR A 315 22.68 -0.30 10.62
CA THR A 315 22.32 0.40 9.41
C THR A 315 20.99 1.12 9.62
N THR A 316 20.85 2.25 8.94
CA THR A 316 19.60 2.99 8.85
C THR A 316 19.44 3.48 7.41
N SER A 317 18.21 3.82 6.99
CA SER A 317 18.01 4.44 5.68
C SER A 317 17.95 5.96 5.81
N PHE A 318 18.53 6.66 4.84
CA PHE A 318 18.45 8.13 4.75
C PHE A 318 16.99 8.60 4.82
N PHE A 319 16.09 7.92 4.09
CA PHE A 319 14.70 8.33 3.99
C PHE A 319 13.92 8.11 5.28
N GLU A 320 14.09 6.97 5.95
CA GLU A 320 13.44 6.72 7.24
C GLU A 320 13.82 7.80 8.28
N VAL A 321 15.10 8.15 8.34
CA VAL A 321 15.58 9.19 9.25
C VAL A 321 15.03 10.57 8.85
N ALA A 322 15.07 10.91 7.57
CA ALA A 322 14.53 12.17 7.07
C ALA A 322 13.01 12.28 7.31
N ASP A 323 12.27 11.18 7.11
CA ASP A 323 10.83 11.11 7.33
C ASP A 323 10.45 11.30 8.79
N GLN A 324 11.21 10.72 9.72
CA GLN A 324 11.03 10.90 11.16
C GLN A 324 11.39 12.33 11.64
N LEU A 325 12.35 12.99 10.98
CA LEU A 325 12.83 14.32 11.35
C LEU A 325 12.07 15.47 10.69
N LYS A 326 11.44 15.26 9.52
CA LYS A 326 10.84 16.35 8.73
C LYS A 326 9.83 17.19 9.50
N ARG A 327 8.93 16.53 10.26
CA ARG A 327 7.89 17.17 11.05
C ARG A 327 8.47 17.94 12.23
N GLN A 328 9.40 17.33 12.97
CA GLN A 328 10.09 17.96 14.11
C GLN A 328 10.79 19.27 13.71
N ASN A 329 11.26 19.34 12.46
CA ASN A 329 11.90 20.51 11.88
C ASN A 329 10.92 21.50 11.20
N GLY A 330 9.61 21.25 11.21
CA GLY A 330 8.62 22.11 10.56
C GLY A 330 8.70 22.09 9.03
N THR A 331 9.04 20.94 8.46
CA THR A 331 9.31 20.76 7.04
C THR A 331 8.53 19.59 6.44
N LEU A 332 8.53 19.58 5.10
CA LEU A 332 8.01 18.56 4.21
C LEU A 332 9.16 18.07 3.32
N MET A 333 9.05 16.83 2.86
CA MET A 333 9.96 16.31 1.85
C MET A 333 9.50 16.73 0.45
N ASP A 334 10.37 17.38 -0.31
CA ASP A 334 10.14 17.77 -1.71
C ASP A 334 11.05 16.94 -2.63
N PHE A 335 10.42 16.03 -3.37
CA PHE A 335 11.07 15.15 -4.35
C PHE A 335 11.04 15.71 -5.77
N ASN A 336 10.40 16.86 -6.00
CA ASN A 336 10.21 17.39 -7.35
C ASN A 336 11.50 18.05 -7.87
N SER A 337 12.37 18.51 -6.99
CA SER A 337 13.59 19.22 -7.36
C SER A 337 14.56 18.33 -8.19
N PRO A 338 15.09 18.84 -9.31
CA PRO A 338 15.99 18.07 -10.18
C PRO A 338 17.41 17.92 -9.62
N ILE A 339 17.78 18.68 -8.59
CA ILE A 339 19.16 18.77 -8.07
C ILE A 339 19.34 17.97 -6.78
N ALA A 340 18.37 18.02 -5.88
CA ALA A 340 18.39 17.32 -4.60
C ALA A 340 16.98 17.06 -4.09
N VAL A 341 16.84 16.07 -3.19
CA VAL A 341 15.68 15.96 -2.30
C VAL A 341 15.76 17.11 -1.29
N ARG A 342 14.72 17.94 -1.21
CA ARG A 342 14.73 19.13 -0.36
C ARG A 342 13.85 18.94 0.86
N ALA A 343 14.28 19.42 2.02
CA ALA A 343 13.38 19.66 3.14
C ALA A 343 12.88 21.10 3.09
N ARG A 344 11.63 21.29 2.70
CA ARG A 344 11.01 22.62 2.55
C ARG A 344 10.11 22.91 3.75
N SER A 345 10.12 24.13 4.31
CA SER A 345 9.21 24.46 5.41
C SER A 345 7.76 24.32 4.96
N ILE A 346 6.89 23.82 5.84
CA ILE A 346 5.45 23.69 5.56
C ILE A 346 4.78 25.04 5.22
N ASN A 347 5.37 26.14 5.71
CA ASN A 347 4.90 27.50 5.46
C ASN A 347 5.65 28.19 4.31
N SER A 348 6.66 27.54 3.72
CA SER A 348 7.42 28.12 2.61
C SER A 348 6.85 27.65 1.28
N GLY A 349 6.70 28.58 0.35
CA GLY A 349 6.18 28.35 -0.99
C GLY A 349 6.05 29.69 -1.72
N ALA A 350 5.87 29.63 -3.02
CA ALA A 350 5.45 30.82 -3.77
C ALA A 350 3.98 31.14 -3.43
N ASN A 351 3.60 32.40 -3.57
CA ASN A 351 2.22 32.86 -3.42
C ASN A 351 1.65 33.13 -4.81
N TRP A 352 0.53 32.49 -5.12
CA TRP A 352 -0.17 32.62 -6.38
C TRP A 352 -1.59 33.11 -6.14
N SER A 353 -2.18 33.80 -7.12
CA SER A 353 -3.58 34.19 -7.08
C SER A 353 -4.22 34.03 -8.44
N TYR A 354 -5.36 33.34 -8.49
CA TYR A 354 -6.09 33.08 -9.72
C TYR A 354 -7.58 33.39 -9.54
N ARG A 355 -8.17 33.99 -10.58
CA ARG A 355 -9.62 34.01 -10.76
C ARG A 355 -9.99 32.83 -11.62
N VAL A 356 -10.87 31.97 -11.10
CA VAL A 356 -11.30 30.74 -11.78
C VAL A 356 -12.82 30.77 -11.95
N PRO A 357 -13.35 30.19 -13.05
CA PRO A 357 -14.79 30.23 -13.32
C PRO A 357 -15.61 29.38 -12.34
N GLU A 358 -15.01 28.31 -11.81
CA GLU A 358 -15.65 27.39 -10.87
C GLU A 358 -14.59 26.74 -9.97
N ILE A 359 -14.90 26.61 -8.67
CA ILE A 359 -14.11 25.83 -7.71
C ILE A 359 -14.95 24.66 -7.21
N SER A 360 -14.48 23.44 -7.44
CA SER A 360 -15.10 22.25 -6.83
C SER A 360 -14.57 22.07 -5.40
N ILE A 361 -15.48 22.00 -4.42
CA ILE A 361 -15.14 21.84 -3.00
C ILE A 361 -15.66 20.49 -2.51
N SER A 362 -14.76 19.66 -1.99
CA SER A 362 -15.07 18.36 -1.38
C SER A 362 -14.64 18.36 0.09
N TYR A 363 -15.54 17.94 0.96
CA TYR A 363 -15.30 17.80 2.39
C TYR A 363 -14.93 16.35 2.69
N LYS A 364 -13.83 16.12 3.40
CA LYS A 364 -13.36 14.78 3.77
C LYS A 364 -13.58 14.53 5.26
N GLY A 365 -14.20 13.39 5.60
CA GLY A 365 -14.47 12.97 6.98
C GLY A 365 -15.78 13.51 7.57
N ASP A 366 -15.97 13.29 8.88
CA ASP A 366 -17.15 13.72 9.66
C ASP A 366 -17.07 15.21 10.04
N CYS A 367 -16.67 16.08 9.12
CA CYS A 367 -16.73 17.52 9.32
C CYS A 367 -18.19 17.97 9.35
N GLN A 368 -18.82 17.91 10.52
CA GLN A 368 -20.12 18.53 10.74
C GLN A 368 -19.97 20.05 10.67
N ASN A 369 -20.76 20.70 9.82
CA ASN A 369 -20.89 22.16 9.78
C ASN A 369 -21.57 22.63 11.07
N VAL A 370 -20.81 22.83 12.15
CA VAL A 370 -21.31 23.41 13.39
C VAL A 370 -21.18 24.93 13.30
N SER A 371 -22.29 25.60 12.99
CA SER A 371 -22.50 27.04 13.24
C SER A 371 -21.40 28.01 12.80
N GLY A 372 -21.03 27.99 11.52
CA GLY A 372 -20.18 29.03 10.90
C GLY A 372 -18.68 28.95 11.19
N VAL A 373 -18.23 27.91 11.89
CA VAL A 373 -16.83 27.51 11.96
C VAL A 373 -16.73 26.19 11.22
N GLU A 374 -16.03 26.16 10.09
CA GLU A 374 -15.73 24.92 9.36
C GLU A 374 -14.98 23.97 10.31
N GLY A 375 -15.65 22.89 10.75
CA GLY A 375 -15.10 21.93 11.71
C GLY A 375 -13.73 21.39 11.29
N TYR A 376 -12.93 20.95 12.26
CA TYR A 376 -11.64 20.33 11.98
C TYR A 376 -11.88 18.85 11.63
N ALA A 377 -11.63 18.44 10.38
CA ALA A 377 -11.68 17.01 10.08
C ALA A 377 -10.54 16.25 10.78
N VAL A 378 -9.43 16.96 11.05
CA VAL A 378 -8.27 16.44 11.77
C VAL A 378 -8.17 17.13 13.13
N GLU A 379 -8.33 16.33 14.19
CA GLU A 379 -8.33 16.80 15.58
C GLU A 379 -7.35 15.98 16.42
N TYR A 380 -6.76 16.61 17.44
CA TYR A 380 -6.09 15.89 18.52
C TYR A 380 -7.07 15.79 19.69
N ARG A 381 -7.65 14.60 19.86
CA ARG A 381 -8.55 14.26 20.99
C ARG A 381 -7.74 13.61 22.10
N ALA A 382 -7.17 14.41 22.98
CA ALA A 382 -6.28 13.96 24.06
C ALA A 382 -5.15 13.02 23.58
N VAL A 383 -4.44 13.41 22.51
CA VAL A 383 -3.39 12.58 21.91
C VAL A 383 -2.12 12.64 22.75
N LYS A 384 -1.55 11.49 23.09
CA LYS A 384 -0.34 11.42 23.92
C LYS A 384 0.91 11.76 23.11
N LEU A 385 1.71 12.70 23.58
CA LEU A 385 3.02 13.01 23.01
C LEU A 385 4.10 12.17 23.70
N THR A 386 4.71 11.27 22.94
CA THR A 386 5.73 10.32 23.41
C THR A 386 7.09 10.62 22.77
N GLY A 387 8.17 10.37 23.50
CA GLY A 387 9.54 10.62 23.04
C GLY A 387 10.51 10.79 24.21
N LYS A 388 11.82 10.79 23.92
CA LYS A 388 12.89 11.03 24.91
C LYS A 388 13.41 12.46 24.78
N PHE A 389 12.55 13.44 25.09
CA PHE A 389 12.93 14.86 25.07
C PHE A 389 13.03 15.43 26.48
N SER A 390 13.98 16.33 26.70
CA SER A 390 14.05 17.12 27.93
C SER A 390 13.20 18.39 27.81
N GLU A 391 12.63 18.84 28.94
CA GLU A 391 12.27 20.25 29.06
C GLU A 391 13.59 21.05 29.08
N PRO A 392 13.63 22.26 28.49
CA PRO A 392 14.78 23.14 28.64
C PRO A 392 14.84 23.68 30.08
N SER A 393 15.18 22.82 31.03
CA SER A 393 15.81 23.23 32.28
C SER A 393 17.30 23.42 32.02
N ASP A 394 17.92 24.38 32.71
CA ASP A 394 19.33 24.77 32.62
C ASP A 394 20.29 23.61 32.31
N PRO A 395 21.42 23.85 31.59
CA PRO A 395 22.37 22.82 31.19
C PRO A 395 22.91 22.08 32.42
N GLU A 396 22.23 21.01 32.81
CA GLU A 396 22.65 20.13 33.88
C GLU A 396 23.90 19.39 33.41
N THR A 397 25.01 19.82 33.97
CA THR A 397 26.22 19.05 34.25
C THR A 397 25.84 17.79 35.03
N GLY A 398 25.24 16.82 34.35
CA GLY A 398 25.08 15.46 34.86
C GLY A 398 26.38 14.71 34.64
N GLU A 399 27.25 14.69 35.65
CA GLU A 399 28.36 13.75 35.69
C GLU A 399 27.79 12.33 35.84
N ASP A 400 27.91 11.53 34.78
CA ASP A 400 27.63 10.09 34.77
C ASP A 400 28.49 9.43 35.86
N THR A 401 27.86 9.01 36.95
CA THR A 401 28.54 8.33 38.06
C THR A 401 28.99 6.94 37.63
N GLN A 402 30.26 6.70 37.94
CA GLN A 402 31.05 5.54 37.57
C GLN A 402 30.49 4.25 38.18
N GLY A 403 30.34 3.21 37.35
CA GLY A 403 30.06 1.86 37.80
C GLY A 403 30.50 0.84 36.75
N ALA A 404 31.74 0.39 36.85
CA ALA A 404 32.33 -0.64 36.00
C ALA A 404 31.46 -1.92 36.00
N LYS A 405 30.98 -2.31 34.83
CA LYS A 405 30.56 -3.68 34.58
C LYS A 405 31.16 -4.15 33.27
N THR A 406 31.92 -5.23 33.35
CA THR A 406 32.24 -6.07 32.21
C THR A 406 30.99 -6.33 31.39
N PRO A 407 31.08 -6.33 30.04
CA PRO A 407 29.93 -6.68 29.21
C PRO A 407 29.38 -8.03 29.68
N PRO A 408 28.07 -8.12 29.95
CA PRO A 408 27.43 -9.34 30.42
C PRO A 408 27.66 -10.43 29.37
N LYS A 409 28.09 -11.61 29.82
CA LYS A 409 28.18 -12.78 28.94
C LYS A 409 26.83 -12.99 28.28
N VAL A 410 26.80 -13.10 26.95
CA VAL A 410 25.57 -13.46 26.23
C VAL A 410 25.15 -14.83 26.71
N LYS A 411 24.09 -14.86 27.53
CA LYS A 411 23.47 -16.08 28.01
C LYS A 411 22.15 -16.24 27.30
N TRP A 412 21.88 -17.48 26.89
CA TRP A 412 20.60 -17.88 26.34
C TRP A 412 19.83 -18.60 27.43
N LYS A 413 18.64 -18.11 27.73
CA LYS A 413 17.73 -18.78 28.64
C LYS A 413 16.66 -19.47 27.83
N LYS A 414 16.38 -20.73 28.15
CA LYS A 414 15.25 -21.44 27.55
C LYS A 414 13.97 -20.72 27.97
N ARG A 415 13.22 -20.21 27.00
CA ARG A 415 11.94 -19.54 27.22
C ARG A 415 10.89 -20.59 27.59
N GLU A 416 9.98 -20.22 28.48
CA GLU A 416 8.79 -21.02 28.76
C GLU A 416 7.80 -20.90 27.59
N VAL A 417 7.40 -22.04 27.02
CA VAL A 417 6.42 -22.09 25.93
C VAL A 417 5.03 -21.80 26.51
N LYS A 418 4.35 -20.78 25.99
CA LYS A 418 3.00 -20.43 26.44
C LYS A 418 2.00 -21.34 25.75
N VAL A 419 1.52 -22.35 26.48
CA VAL A 419 0.46 -23.25 26.02
C VAL A 419 -0.90 -22.63 26.34
N LYS A 420 -1.72 -22.40 25.32
CA LYS A 420 -3.09 -21.91 25.49
C LYS A 420 -4.07 -22.83 24.77
N THR A 421 -5.14 -23.22 25.45
CA THR A 421 -6.24 -23.98 24.85
C THR A 421 -7.45 -23.09 24.72
N PHE A 422 -7.94 -22.95 23.49
CA PHE A 422 -9.15 -22.21 23.15
C PHE A 422 -10.26 -23.19 22.79
N LYS A 423 -11.49 -22.84 23.15
CA LYS A 423 -12.69 -23.60 22.81
C LYS A 423 -13.64 -22.65 22.08
N SER A 424 -14.01 -23.00 20.86
CA SER A 424 -14.92 -22.25 19.99
C SER A 424 -16.00 -23.15 19.42
N GLY A 425 -17.08 -22.57 18.90
CA GLY A 425 -18.24 -23.28 18.36
C GLY A 425 -19.51 -23.06 19.17
N ASP A 426 -20.47 -23.95 19.01
CA ASP A 426 -21.78 -23.88 19.65
C ASP A 426 -21.69 -24.09 21.17
N LYS A 427 -22.51 -23.35 21.91
CA LYS A 427 -22.69 -23.60 23.34
C LYS A 427 -23.51 -24.87 23.52
N ASN A 428 -23.08 -25.73 24.43
CA ASN A 428 -23.77 -26.99 24.76
C ASN A 428 -24.01 -27.87 23.51
N PRO A 429 -22.96 -28.25 22.78
CA PRO A 429 -23.07 -29.01 21.52
C PRO A 429 -23.65 -30.42 21.74
N MET A 430 -23.59 -30.93 22.98
CA MET A 430 -24.16 -32.21 23.39
C MET A 430 -25.69 -32.23 23.45
N PHE A 431 -26.35 -31.08 23.27
CA PHE A 431 -27.81 -30.98 23.24
C PHE A 431 -28.28 -30.47 21.87
N PRO A 432 -29.42 -30.93 21.35
CA PRO A 432 -29.98 -30.43 20.10
C PRO A 432 -30.29 -28.92 20.17
N PRO A 433 -30.42 -28.22 19.03
CA PRO A 433 -30.95 -26.87 18.99
C PRO A 433 -32.36 -26.81 19.58
N GLU A 434 -32.72 -25.72 20.27
CA GLU A 434 -34.06 -25.56 20.87
C GLU A 434 -35.19 -25.60 19.82
N THR A 435 -34.90 -25.24 18.58
CA THR A 435 -35.81 -25.33 17.43
C THR A 435 -36.02 -26.76 16.91
N PHE A 436 -35.27 -27.73 17.42
CA PHE A 436 -35.29 -29.12 17.01
C PHE A 436 -35.66 -30.04 18.19
N PRO A 437 -36.84 -29.92 18.82
CA PRO A 437 -37.20 -30.73 19.97
C PRO A 437 -37.64 -32.16 19.60
N LEU A 438 -38.23 -32.35 18.42
CA LEU A 438 -38.80 -33.62 17.96
C LEU A 438 -38.30 -33.99 16.56
N ILE A 439 -38.03 -35.27 16.35
CA ILE A 439 -37.79 -35.87 15.04
C ILE A 439 -39.14 -36.14 14.37
N ARG A 440 -39.32 -35.68 13.13
CA ARG A 440 -40.59 -35.77 12.38
C ARG A 440 -40.47 -36.49 11.04
N ASN A 441 -39.27 -36.58 10.48
CA ASN A 441 -39.00 -37.25 9.21
C ASN A 441 -37.54 -37.70 9.14
N MET A 442 -37.22 -38.51 8.13
CA MET A 442 -35.87 -39.06 7.92
C MET A 442 -34.86 -38.02 7.38
N ASN A 443 -35.33 -36.87 6.87
CA ASN A 443 -34.47 -35.78 6.40
C ASN A 443 -33.85 -34.94 7.54
N MET A 444 -34.09 -35.34 8.79
CA MET A 444 -33.57 -34.70 9.99
C MET A 444 -32.28 -35.37 10.50
N THR A 445 -31.78 -36.40 9.83
CA THR A 445 -30.52 -37.08 10.17
C THR A 445 -29.30 -36.29 9.69
N ILE A 446 -28.12 -36.55 10.28
CA ILE A 446 -26.89 -35.82 9.96
C ILE A 446 -26.44 -35.94 8.48
N ASP A 447 -26.71 -37.06 7.83
CA ASP A 447 -26.33 -37.34 6.45
C ASP A 447 -27.33 -36.77 5.42
N THR A 448 -28.45 -36.22 5.87
CA THR A 448 -29.51 -35.63 5.03
C THR A 448 -29.63 -34.12 5.21
N SER A 449 -28.55 -33.48 5.66
CA SER A 449 -28.50 -32.05 6.00
C SER A 449 -29.35 -31.66 7.23
N GLY A 450 -29.57 -32.61 8.14
CA GLY A 450 -30.18 -32.33 9.44
C GLY A 450 -29.35 -31.32 10.28
N PRO A 451 -29.96 -30.69 11.30
CA PRO A 451 -29.25 -29.74 12.16
C PRO A 451 -28.04 -30.37 12.83
N SER A 452 -26.95 -29.60 12.92
CA SER A 452 -25.73 -30.00 13.61
C SER A 452 -25.22 -28.89 14.51
N LYS A 453 -24.41 -29.26 15.51
CA LYS A 453 -23.63 -28.32 16.33
C LYS A 453 -22.17 -28.71 16.31
N GLU A 454 -21.29 -27.72 16.36
CA GLU A 454 -19.85 -27.94 16.29
C GLU A 454 -19.12 -27.42 17.53
N GLU A 455 -18.14 -28.18 18.00
CA GLU A 455 -17.18 -27.78 19.03
C GLU A 455 -15.76 -27.98 18.49
N VAL A 456 -14.97 -26.92 18.54
CA VAL A 456 -13.55 -26.93 18.15
C VAL A 456 -12.72 -26.56 19.36
N ILE A 457 -11.78 -27.43 19.71
CA ILE A 457 -10.80 -27.22 20.78
C ILE A 457 -9.43 -27.11 20.13
N VAL A 458 -8.77 -25.96 20.28
CA VAL A 458 -7.46 -25.69 19.69
C VAL A 458 -6.45 -25.44 20.80
N THR A 459 -5.41 -26.26 20.88
CA THR A 459 -4.25 -26.02 21.74
C THR A 459 -3.13 -25.42 20.91
N THR A 460 -2.69 -24.23 21.32
CA THR A 460 -1.64 -23.47 20.68
C THR A 460 -0.38 -23.42 21.55
N HIS A 461 0.79 -23.47 20.93
CA HIS A 461 2.08 -23.16 21.55
C HIS A 461 2.57 -21.83 20.98
N ASP A 462 2.64 -20.80 21.83
CA ASP A 462 3.04 -19.45 21.43
C ASP A 462 2.23 -18.89 20.23
N GLY A 463 0.95 -19.26 20.16
CA GLY A 463 0.02 -18.84 19.10
C GLY A 463 -0.04 -19.74 17.86
N ILE A 464 0.83 -20.76 17.74
CA ILE A 464 0.76 -21.75 16.66
C ILE A 464 -0.05 -22.96 17.08
N GLU A 465 -0.99 -23.40 16.25
CA GLU A 465 -1.82 -24.58 16.49
C GLU A 465 -0.98 -25.86 16.51
N MET A 466 -1.00 -26.56 17.65
CA MET A 466 -0.31 -27.84 17.83
C MET A 466 -1.27 -29.02 17.79
N LEU A 467 -2.48 -28.80 18.31
CA LEU A 467 -3.54 -29.80 18.39
C LEU A 467 -4.87 -29.11 18.11
N LYS A 468 -5.65 -29.66 17.18
CA LYS A 468 -7.02 -29.25 16.90
C LYS A 468 -7.93 -30.46 17.01
N ILE A 469 -8.89 -30.40 17.93
CA ILE A 469 -9.94 -31.39 18.08
C ILE A 469 -11.24 -30.77 17.58
N ARG A 470 -11.85 -31.38 16.57
CA ARG A 470 -13.15 -30.98 16.04
C ARG A 470 -14.18 -32.06 16.36
N ARG A 471 -15.30 -31.64 16.93
CA ARG A 471 -16.43 -32.50 17.30
C ARG A 471 -17.69 -31.94 16.68
N VAL A 472 -18.36 -32.73 15.86
CA VAL A 472 -19.67 -32.39 15.31
C VAL A 472 -20.70 -33.30 15.97
N TYR A 473 -21.79 -32.70 16.42
CA TYR A 473 -22.93 -33.38 16.99
C TYR A 473 -24.14 -33.22 16.09
N GLY A 474 -24.97 -34.24 16.01
CA GLY A 474 -26.16 -34.25 15.18
C GLY A 474 -27.07 -35.42 15.52
N ALA A 475 -28.25 -35.45 14.90
CA ALA A 475 -29.20 -36.53 15.08
C ALA A 475 -28.79 -37.76 14.24
N VAL A 476 -28.67 -38.91 14.91
CA VAL A 476 -28.32 -40.20 14.33
C VAL A 476 -29.38 -41.20 14.72
N PHE A 477 -30.24 -41.55 13.78
CA PHE A 477 -31.36 -42.47 14.00
C PHE A 477 -31.77 -43.15 12.70
N ASN A 478 -32.38 -44.32 12.83
CA ASN A 478 -33.05 -45.04 11.74
C ASN A 478 -34.55 -45.06 12.00
N SER A 479 -35.37 -45.35 10.97
CA SER A 479 -36.82 -45.30 11.12
C SER A 479 -37.36 -46.27 12.18
N ASP A 480 -36.74 -47.43 12.40
CA ASP A 480 -37.14 -48.39 13.45
C ASP A 480 -37.01 -47.89 14.88
N GLN A 481 -36.18 -46.88 15.11
CA GLN A 481 -35.92 -46.34 16.44
C GLN A 481 -36.84 -45.17 16.79
N VAL A 482 -37.41 -44.50 15.78
CA VAL A 482 -38.16 -43.23 15.94
C VAL A 482 -39.65 -43.35 15.62
N MET A 483 -40.08 -44.53 15.19
CA MET A 483 -41.48 -44.83 14.94
C MET A 483 -42.19 -45.12 16.26
N GLU A 484 -43.33 -44.48 16.47
CA GLU A 484 -44.20 -44.77 17.60
C GLU A 484 -44.92 -46.11 17.35
N ASP A 485 -44.89 -47.00 18.34
CA ASP A 485 -45.69 -48.24 18.35
C ASP A 485 -47.18 -47.87 18.45
N SER A 486 -47.79 -47.48 17.32
CA SER A 486 -49.21 -47.14 17.31
C SER A 486 -50.04 -48.43 17.40
N GLU A 487 -50.65 -48.69 18.55
CA GLU A 487 -51.66 -49.76 18.68
C GLU A 487 -52.86 -49.53 17.72
N GLN A 488 -53.03 -48.33 17.15
CA GLN A 488 -54.20 -47.90 16.37
C GLN A 488 -54.02 -47.80 14.84
N GLY A 489 -52.83 -48.00 14.26
CA GLY A 489 -52.64 -47.99 12.80
C GLY A 489 -53.34 -49.16 12.05
N THR A 490 -53.55 -49.06 10.74
CA THR A 490 -54.05 -50.17 9.91
C THR A 490 -52.94 -51.21 9.68
N PRO A 491 -53.21 -52.53 9.86
CA PRO A 491 -52.23 -53.57 9.56
C PRO A 491 -51.96 -53.65 8.05
N ILE A 492 -50.69 -53.79 7.66
CA ILE A 492 -50.27 -54.07 6.28
C ILE A 492 -49.55 -55.42 6.30
N GLY A 493 -50.13 -56.45 5.65
CA GLY A 493 -49.45 -57.72 5.37
C GLY A 493 -48.99 -58.54 6.59
N ASN A 494 -48.51 -59.76 6.35
CA ASN A 494 -48.25 -60.78 7.38
C ASN A 494 -47.11 -60.48 8.38
N SER A 495 -46.59 -59.25 8.43
CA SER A 495 -45.50 -58.83 9.33
C SER A 495 -45.93 -57.80 10.38
N GLY A 496 -47.18 -57.85 10.87
CA GLY A 496 -47.59 -57.52 12.25
C GLY A 496 -47.31 -56.13 12.89
N ARG A 497 -46.51 -55.22 12.30
CA ARG A 497 -46.22 -53.89 12.87
C ARG A 497 -46.91 -52.79 12.07
N LYS A 498 -47.70 -51.97 12.77
CA LYS A 498 -48.42 -50.82 12.22
C LYS A 498 -47.44 -49.65 12.07
N ARG A 499 -47.39 -49.00 10.91
CA ARG A 499 -46.56 -47.80 10.69
C ARG A 499 -47.21 -46.59 11.39
N GLY A 500 -46.71 -46.23 12.58
CA GLY A 500 -47.07 -44.98 13.27
C GLY A 500 -46.44 -43.74 12.63
N PRO A 501 -46.76 -42.52 13.09
CA PRO A 501 -46.01 -41.33 12.69
C PRO A 501 -44.58 -41.39 13.26
N ILE A 502 -43.61 -40.81 12.54
CA ILE A 502 -42.26 -40.58 13.07
C ILE A 502 -42.35 -39.44 14.08
N ILE A 503 -42.35 -39.77 15.37
CA ILE A 503 -42.36 -38.80 16.46
C ILE A 503 -41.46 -39.35 17.56
N ALA A 504 -40.26 -38.80 17.67
CA ALA A 504 -39.33 -39.16 18.72
C ALA A 504 -38.64 -37.92 19.30
N ASP A 505 -38.26 -38.02 20.57
CA ASP A 505 -37.49 -36.98 21.23
C ASP A 505 -36.08 -36.88 20.60
N SER A 506 -35.76 -35.70 20.07
CA SER A 506 -34.49 -35.42 19.41
C SER A 506 -33.27 -35.67 20.30
N LEU A 507 -33.40 -35.45 21.61
CA LEU A 507 -32.30 -35.58 22.57
C LEU A 507 -31.79 -37.03 22.66
N SER A 508 -32.68 -38.01 22.50
CA SER A 508 -32.34 -39.44 22.58
C SER A 508 -31.46 -39.91 21.41
N PHE A 509 -31.44 -39.16 20.31
CA PHE A 509 -30.69 -39.47 19.08
C PHE A 509 -29.61 -38.45 18.76
N TRP A 510 -29.44 -37.44 19.61
CA TRP A 510 -28.41 -36.42 19.45
C TRP A 510 -27.08 -36.93 19.99
N GLY A 511 -26.12 -37.15 19.10
CA GLY A 511 -24.85 -37.78 19.44
C GLY A 511 -23.66 -37.16 18.71
N LEU A 512 -22.45 -37.57 19.11
CA LEU A 512 -21.22 -37.21 18.40
C LEU A 512 -21.20 -37.92 17.05
N THR A 513 -21.30 -37.15 15.97
CA THR A 513 -21.33 -37.67 14.59
C THR A 513 -19.96 -37.62 13.94
N THR A 514 -19.12 -36.65 14.27
CA THR A 514 -17.76 -36.56 13.73
C THR A 514 -16.79 -36.22 14.85
N TYR A 515 -15.71 -36.99 14.93
CA TYR A 515 -14.57 -36.69 15.78
C TYR A 515 -13.32 -36.63 14.92
N GLU A 516 -12.63 -35.51 14.92
CA GLU A 516 -11.35 -35.32 14.24
C GLU A 516 -10.31 -34.80 15.22
N ARG A 517 -9.12 -35.38 15.20
CA ARG A 517 -7.95 -34.95 15.96
C ARG A 517 -6.82 -34.68 14.98
N THR A 518 -6.44 -33.42 14.84
CA THR A 518 -5.34 -32.96 13.98
C THR A 518 -4.14 -32.57 14.84
N GLU A 519 -3.00 -33.19 14.57
CA GLU A 519 -1.72 -32.94 15.25
C GLU A 519 -0.72 -32.33 14.28
N THR A 520 -0.09 -31.23 14.66
CA THR A 520 0.94 -30.57 13.85
C THR A 520 2.26 -31.30 13.99
N LEU A 521 2.84 -31.70 12.85
CA LEU A 521 4.15 -32.33 12.76
C LEU A 521 5.22 -31.26 12.51
N PHE A 522 6.33 -31.33 13.22
CA PHE A 522 7.46 -30.40 13.05
C PHE A 522 8.79 -31.09 13.33
N ASP A 523 9.88 -30.56 12.77
CA ASP A 523 11.23 -31.02 13.07
C ASP A 523 11.69 -30.44 14.41
N GLU A 524 12.05 -31.28 15.37
CA GLU A 524 12.50 -30.84 16.69
C GLU A 524 13.76 -29.98 16.65
N LYS A 525 14.68 -30.26 15.71
CA LYS A 525 15.97 -29.58 15.62
C LYS A 525 15.83 -28.22 14.97
N THR A 526 15.25 -28.17 13.78
CA THR A 526 15.11 -26.92 13.03
C THR A 526 13.87 -26.12 13.41
N ARG A 527 12.90 -26.76 14.08
CA ARG A 527 11.61 -26.19 14.50
C ARG A 527 10.67 -25.86 13.34
N TYR A 528 10.97 -26.29 12.11
CA TYR A 528 10.08 -26.10 10.96
C TYR A 528 8.88 -27.03 11.00
N ILE A 529 7.71 -26.53 10.61
CA ILE A 529 6.48 -27.31 10.49
C ILE A 529 6.58 -28.21 9.24
N LEU A 530 6.49 -29.51 9.46
CA LEU A 530 6.54 -30.54 8.43
C LEU A 530 5.15 -30.90 7.91
N GLY A 531 4.08 -30.45 8.57
CA GLY A 531 2.70 -30.65 8.14
C GLY A 531 1.80 -31.02 9.31
N SER A 532 0.80 -31.87 9.09
CA SER A 532 -0.11 -32.31 10.15
C SER A 532 -0.67 -33.71 9.87
N ARG A 533 -1.20 -34.36 10.90
CA ARG A 533 -1.90 -35.64 10.80
C ARG A 533 -3.25 -35.52 11.46
N THR A 534 -4.30 -35.81 10.72
CA THR A 534 -5.67 -35.88 11.21
C THR A 534 -6.10 -37.35 11.29
N THR A 535 -6.61 -37.73 12.46
CA THR A 535 -7.25 -39.04 12.67
C THR A 535 -8.60 -38.84 13.31
N GLY A 536 -9.57 -39.66 12.95
CA GLY A 536 -10.93 -39.47 13.44
C GLY A 536 -11.87 -40.54 12.97
N ASN A 537 -13.15 -40.35 13.27
CA ASN A 537 -14.24 -41.14 12.70
C ASN A 537 -15.41 -40.20 12.38
N ARG A 538 -16.22 -40.58 11.39
CA ARG A 538 -17.53 -39.97 11.10
C ARG A 538 -18.62 -41.02 11.02
N SER A 539 -19.80 -40.70 11.52
CA SER A 539 -21.01 -41.48 11.36
C SER A 539 -21.56 -41.31 9.94
N GLY A 540 -21.83 -42.41 9.25
CA GLY A 540 -22.57 -42.43 7.99
C GLY A 540 -23.18 -43.80 7.73
N ARG A 541 -23.90 -43.97 6.61
CA ARG A 541 -24.54 -45.24 6.22
C ARG A 541 -24.36 -45.48 4.74
N PHE A 542 -24.41 -46.74 4.30
CA PHE A 542 -24.18 -47.12 2.90
C PHE A 542 -25.42 -46.89 2.04
N MET A 543 -26.61 -47.08 2.63
CA MET A 543 -27.89 -46.80 2.00
C MET A 543 -28.68 -45.84 2.88
N GLN A 544 -29.38 -44.90 2.25
CA GLN A 544 -30.24 -43.95 2.92
C GLN A 544 -31.70 -44.36 2.72
N GLU A 545 -32.48 -44.32 3.79
CA GLU A 545 -33.93 -44.52 3.71
C GLU A 545 -34.60 -43.34 3.01
N SER A 546 -35.58 -43.63 2.15
CA SER A 546 -36.51 -42.63 1.65
C SER A 546 -37.68 -42.45 2.61
N ASP A 547 -38.68 -41.66 2.24
CA ASP A 547 -39.92 -41.54 3.00
C ASP A 547 -40.72 -42.85 3.09
N LYS A 548 -40.28 -43.93 2.41
CA LYS A 548 -40.91 -45.26 2.44
C LYS A 548 -40.51 -46.12 3.65
N LEU A 549 -39.51 -45.71 4.45
CA LEU A 549 -39.06 -46.38 5.67
C LEU A 549 -38.64 -47.84 5.44
N GLU A 550 -37.73 -48.03 4.48
CA GLU A 550 -37.31 -49.33 3.97
C GLU A 550 -36.72 -50.26 5.04
N ILE A 551 -36.12 -49.75 6.13
CA ILE A 551 -35.53 -50.61 7.16
C ILE A 551 -36.59 -51.47 7.87
N LEU A 552 -37.83 -50.99 7.97
CA LEU A 552 -38.92 -51.69 8.65
C LEU A 552 -39.32 -52.98 7.92
N ASP A 553 -39.06 -53.05 6.61
CA ASP A 553 -39.37 -54.23 5.80
C ASP A 553 -38.37 -55.37 6.06
N PHE A 554 -37.24 -55.10 6.72
CA PHE A 554 -36.22 -56.10 7.07
C PHE A 554 -36.25 -56.54 8.55
N ILE A 555 -36.98 -55.80 9.40
CA ILE A 555 -37.02 -56.03 10.85
C ILE A 555 -38.12 -57.03 11.21
N GLY A 556 -37.72 -58.22 11.67
CA GLY A 556 -38.65 -59.23 12.14
C GLY A 556 -37.96 -60.52 12.57
N PRO A 557 -38.66 -61.42 13.30
CA PRO A 557 -38.17 -62.75 13.56
C PRO A 557 -37.93 -63.50 12.24
N ARG A 558 -37.04 -64.50 12.25
CA ARG A 558 -36.85 -65.38 11.10
C ARG A 558 -38.19 -65.99 10.68
N GLU A 559 -38.50 -65.92 9.38
CA GLU A 559 -39.76 -66.45 8.88
C GLU A 559 -39.72 -67.99 8.85
N ALA A 560 -40.85 -68.63 9.11
CA ALA A 560 -40.94 -70.09 9.09
C ALA A 560 -40.75 -70.60 7.65
N GLY A 561 -39.60 -71.23 7.39
CA GLY A 561 -39.21 -71.71 6.06
C GLY A 561 -38.17 -70.86 5.33
N GLU A 562 -37.74 -69.74 5.91
CA GLU A 562 -36.64 -68.91 5.39
C GLU A 562 -35.31 -69.66 5.48
N SER A 563 -34.58 -69.73 4.37
CA SER A 563 -33.25 -70.35 4.35
C SER A 563 -32.27 -69.55 5.21
N ASP A 564 -31.16 -70.17 5.63
CA ASP A 564 -30.10 -69.44 6.36
C ASP A 564 -29.51 -68.31 5.50
N GLU A 565 -29.46 -68.50 4.17
CA GLU A 565 -28.93 -67.52 3.22
C GLU A 565 -29.85 -66.30 3.11
N ASP A 566 -31.16 -66.50 2.96
CA ASP A 566 -32.15 -65.42 2.85
C ASP A 566 -32.21 -64.59 4.14
N TYR A 567 -32.20 -65.26 5.31
CA TYR A 567 -32.19 -64.59 6.60
C TYR A 567 -30.92 -63.75 6.80
N ASN A 568 -29.77 -64.26 6.38
CA ASN A 568 -28.50 -63.54 6.46
C ASN A 568 -28.45 -62.35 5.47
N ASP A 569 -28.99 -62.49 4.26
CA ASP A 569 -29.11 -61.38 3.30
C ASP A 569 -30.02 -60.27 3.83
N ARG A 570 -31.14 -60.64 4.46
CA ARG A 570 -32.06 -59.69 5.11
C ARG A 570 -31.37 -58.87 6.21
N ILE A 571 -30.66 -59.54 7.13
CA ILE A 571 -29.88 -58.88 8.18
C ILE A 571 -28.79 -58.00 7.58
N TYR A 572 -28.14 -58.48 6.51
CA TYR A 572 -27.11 -57.72 5.83
C TYR A 572 -27.65 -56.42 5.24
N ARG A 573 -28.78 -56.48 4.52
CA ARG A 573 -29.49 -55.32 3.96
C ARG A 573 -29.91 -54.34 5.04
N GLU A 574 -30.47 -54.82 6.15
CA GLU A 574 -30.80 -54.00 7.31
C GLU A 574 -29.56 -53.23 7.82
N SER A 575 -28.40 -53.89 7.87
CA SER A 575 -27.15 -53.30 8.33
C SER A 575 -26.62 -52.17 7.44
N LEU A 576 -27.06 -52.06 6.18
CA LEU A 576 -26.62 -51.03 5.23
C LEU A 576 -27.26 -49.67 5.51
N TYR A 577 -28.47 -49.67 6.09
CA TYR A 577 -29.22 -48.47 6.49
C TYR A 577 -28.81 -47.95 7.87
N ARG A 578 -28.20 -48.80 8.70
CA ARG A 578 -27.72 -48.43 10.03
C ARG A 578 -26.46 -47.57 9.94
N PHE A 579 -26.37 -46.54 10.78
CA PHE A 579 -25.17 -45.73 10.92
C PHE A 579 -23.97 -46.55 11.42
N LYS A 580 -22.85 -46.38 10.75
CA LYS A 580 -21.53 -46.97 11.03
C LYS A 580 -20.50 -45.85 11.20
N GLN A 581 -19.41 -46.14 11.88
CA GLN A 581 -18.28 -45.23 12.02
C GLN A 581 -17.30 -45.48 10.87
N PHE A 582 -17.11 -44.48 10.02
CA PHE A 582 -16.10 -44.48 8.97
C PHE A 582 -14.83 -43.80 9.47
N PRO A 583 -13.66 -44.43 9.35
CA PRO A 583 -12.41 -43.82 9.78
C PRO A 583 -12.11 -42.59 8.92
N ILE A 584 -11.58 -41.55 9.56
CA ILE A 584 -11.00 -40.37 8.90
C ILE A 584 -9.50 -40.46 9.09
N TYR A 585 -8.77 -40.48 7.99
CA TYR A 585 -7.33 -40.37 7.99
C TYR A 585 -6.92 -39.27 7.00
N SER A 586 -6.26 -38.24 7.49
CA SER A 586 -5.65 -37.23 6.62
C SER A 586 -4.22 -36.96 7.07
N VAL A 587 -3.35 -36.77 6.09
CA VAL A 587 -1.94 -36.44 6.29
C VAL A 587 -1.60 -35.29 5.38
N ASP A 588 -1.03 -34.27 6.00
CA ASP A 588 -0.37 -33.16 5.35
C ASP A 588 1.13 -33.27 5.62
N GLN A 589 1.95 -33.33 4.57
CA GLN A 589 3.39 -33.56 4.65
C GLN A 589 4.16 -32.64 3.70
N LYS A 590 5.23 -32.04 4.21
CA LYS A 590 6.13 -31.15 3.48
C LYS A 590 7.52 -31.72 3.49
N LYS A 591 8.14 -31.77 2.31
CA LYS A 591 9.57 -32.02 2.17
C LYS A 591 10.27 -30.68 2.10
N LEU A 592 11.07 -30.37 3.11
CA LEU A 592 11.78 -29.11 3.21
C LEU A 592 13.21 -29.24 2.68
N ILE A 593 13.73 -28.15 2.12
CA ILE A 593 15.11 -28.02 1.68
C ILE A 593 15.63 -26.63 2.04
N THR A 594 16.92 -26.50 2.38
CA THR A 594 17.52 -25.20 2.73
C THR A 594 17.77 -24.36 1.49
N PHE A 595 17.58 -23.04 1.59
CA PHE A 595 17.92 -22.12 0.48
C PHE A 595 19.39 -22.23 0.10
N GLY A 596 20.30 -22.36 1.07
CA GLY A 596 21.74 -22.50 0.82
C GLY A 596 22.14 -23.75 0.03
N SER A 597 21.26 -24.75 -0.09
CA SER A 597 21.53 -25.91 -0.95
C SER A 597 21.23 -25.67 -2.43
N ILE A 598 20.54 -24.57 -2.75
CA ILE A 598 20.05 -24.21 -4.09
C ILE A 598 20.65 -22.88 -4.59
N TYR A 599 20.73 -21.88 -3.71
CA TYR A 599 21.16 -20.52 -4.03
C TYR A 599 22.53 -20.24 -3.42
N GLU A 600 23.45 -19.75 -4.23
CA GLU A 600 24.85 -19.49 -3.88
C GLU A 600 24.99 -18.30 -2.92
N ASP A 601 24.13 -17.30 -3.04
CA ASP A 601 24.13 -16.17 -2.11
C ASP A 601 23.66 -16.60 -0.71
N ALA A 602 22.60 -17.41 -0.64
CA ALA A 602 22.10 -17.97 0.62
C ALA A 602 23.10 -18.96 1.26
N SER A 603 23.90 -19.68 0.47
CA SER A 603 24.93 -20.59 1.00
C SER A 603 26.14 -19.87 1.57
N LYS A 604 26.37 -18.63 1.10
CA LYS A 604 27.42 -17.73 1.57
C LYS A 604 26.95 -16.78 2.68
N GLU A 605 25.65 -16.77 3.01
CA GLU A 605 25.16 -15.97 4.13
C GLU A 605 25.83 -16.45 5.42
N PRO A 606 26.54 -15.56 6.13
CA PRO A 606 27.20 -15.94 7.36
C PRO A 606 26.14 -16.37 8.37
N ILE A 607 26.36 -17.51 9.02
CA ILE A 607 25.55 -17.94 10.15
C ILE A 607 25.49 -16.76 11.14
N PRO A 608 24.30 -16.25 11.48
CA PRO A 608 24.15 -15.17 12.44
C PRO A 608 24.60 -15.70 13.80
N VAL A 609 25.86 -15.42 14.09
CA VAL A 609 26.49 -15.63 15.38
C VAL A 609 26.33 -14.33 16.17
N ASP A 610 25.93 -14.48 17.42
CA ASP A 610 26.12 -13.41 18.39
C ASP A 610 27.62 -13.32 18.69
N TYR A 611 28.07 -12.17 19.13
CA TYR A 611 29.47 -11.94 19.42
C TYR A 611 29.64 -11.64 20.89
N GLU A 612 30.49 -12.42 21.57
CA GLU A 612 30.94 -12.16 22.93
C GLU A 612 32.31 -11.48 22.87
N LYS A 613 32.39 -10.23 23.33
CA LYS A 613 33.67 -9.53 23.49
C LYS A 613 34.37 -10.04 24.75
N ARG A 614 35.54 -10.64 24.59
CA ARG A 614 36.45 -11.03 25.68
C ARG A 614 37.64 -10.09 25.70
N CYS A 615 37.84 -9.34 26.78
CA CYS A 615 39.12 -8.63 26.96
C CYS A 615 40.21 -9.65 27.29
N ASN A 616 41.30 -9.60 26.53
CA ASN A 616 42.52 -10.36 26.77
C ASN A 616 43.38 -9.68 27.85
N PRO A 617 44.26 -10.43 28.53
CA PRO A 617 45.13 -9.88 29.58
C PRO A 617 46.08 -8.76 29.11
N ASP A 618 46.34 -8.66 27.82
CA ASP A 618 47.23 -7.67 27.20
C ASP A 618 46.52 -6.33 26.88
N GLY A 619 45.25 -6.19 27.26
CA GLY A 619 44.43 -5.00 26.96
C GLY A 619 43.83 -4.99 25.56
N THR A 620 44.03 -6.04 24.76
CA THR A 620 43.28 -6.24 23.52
C THR A 620 41.93 -6.90 23.81
N SER A 621 40.99 -6.87 22.87
CA SER A 621 39.77 -7.69 22.96
C SER A 621 39.68 -8.65 21.78
N GLU A 622 39.27 -9.87 22.06
CA GLU A 622 38.87 -10.83 21.04
C GLU A 622 37.34 -10.91 21.01
N ILE A 623 36.77 -10.91 19.80
CA ILE A 623 35.35 -11.12 19.60
C ILE A 623 35.14 -12.61 19.32
N VAL A 624 34.61 -13.34 20.30
CA VAL A 624 34.33 -14.77 20.15
C VAL A 624 32.90 -14.95 19.63
N PRO A 625 32.69 -15.64 18.50
CA PRO A 625 31.35 -15.95 18.03
C PRO A 625 30.67 -16.95 18.97
N VAL A 626 29.50 -16.59 19.47
CA VAL A 626 28.59 -17.46 20.20
C VAL A 626 27.49 -17.88 19.24
N ALA A 627 27.41 -19.18 18.98
CA ALA A 627 26.36 -19.74 18.13
C ALA A 627 24.98 -19.43 18.74
N ASN A 628 24.10 -18.82 17.95
CA ASN A 628 22.71 -18.63 18.34
C ASN A 628 22.01 -20.01 18.35
N PRO A 629 21.54 -20.51 19.49
CA PRO A 629 20.91 -21.82 19.58
C PRO A 629 19.56 -21.89 18.86
N ASN A 630 18.96 -20.75 18.51
CA ASN A 630 17.75 -20.68 17.69
C ASN A 630 18.05 -20.60 16.20
N PHE A 631 19.30 -20.48 15.76
CA PHE A 631 19.56 -20.39 14.33
C PHE A 631 19.25 -21.71 13.63
N ALA A 632 18.39 -21.64 12.61
CA ALA A 632 18.21 -22.67 11.62
C ALA A 632 18.28 -22.00 10.24
N GLU A 633 18.97 -22.63 9.29
CA GLU A 633 19.00 -22.13 7.92
C GLU A 633 17.59 -22.02 7.36
N PRO A 634 17.28 -20.94 6.61
CA PRO A 634 15.96 -20.79 6.03
C PRO A 634 15.68 -21.95 5.07
N MET A 635 14.49 -22.54 5.21
CA MET A 635 14.02 -23.64 4.39
C MET A 635 12.76 -23.27 3.62
N PHE A 636 12.51 -23.92 2.48
CA PHE A 636 11.24 -23.88 1.76
C PHE A 636 10.76 -25.29 1.44
N ALA A 637 9.46 -25.44 1.15
CA ALA A 637 8.88 -26.73 0.79
C ALA A 637 9.09 -27.01 -0.70
N ILE A 638 9.97 -27.98 -1.03
CA ILE A 638 10.16 -28.42 -2.42
C ILE A 638 9.03 -29.34 -2.89
N ALA A 639 8.39 -30.04 -1.96
CA ALA A 639 7.22 -30.86 -2.22
C ALA A 639 6.25 -30.77 -1.04
N HIS A 640 4.95 -30.86 -1.35
CA HIS A 640 3.86 -30.79 -0.38
C HIS A 640 2.78 -31.80 -0.79
N LEU A 641 2.53 -32.78 0.08
CA LEU A 641 1.53 -33.82 -0.10
C LEU A 641 0.42 -33.61 0.93
N THR A 642 -0.81 -33.52 0.45
CA THR A 642 -2.02 -33.65 1.26
C THR A 642 -2.76 -34.89 0.79
N TYR A 643 -3.01 -35.83 1.69
CA TYR A 643 -3.72 -37.06 1.41
C TYR A 643 -4.81 -37.23 2.46
N SER A 644 -6.06 -37.34 2.05
CA SER A 644 -7.19 -37.61 2.93
C SER A 644 -7.98 -38.80 2.42
N ASN A 645 -8.23 -39.74 3.30
CA ASN A 645 -9.00 -40.94 3.05
C ASN A 645 -10.07 -41.08 4.14
N SER A 646 -11.32 -41.22 3.70
CA SER A 646 -12.46 -41.61 4.54
C SER A 646 -13.29 -42.72 3.89
N PHE A 647 -12.66 -43.48 3.00
CA PHE A 647 -13.28 -44.49 2.16
C PHE A 647 -13.54 -45.78 2.92
N GLU A 648 -14.78 -46.25 2.81
CA GLU A 648 -15.22 -47.56 3.24
C GLU A 648 -16.10 -48.15 2.12
N ASN A 649 -16.06 -49.46 1.93
CA ASN A 649 -16.92 -50.16 1.00
C ASN A 649 -17.58 -51.38 1.63
N THR A 650 -18.67 -51.81 1.02
CA THR A 650 -19.37 -53.04 1.38
C THR A 650 -20.02 -53.63 0.14
N ARG A 651 -20.16 -54.95 0.09
CA ARG A 651 -20.79 -55.64 -1.05
C ARG A 651 -22.17 -55.05 -1.33
N ASN A 652 -22.49 -54.88 -2.61
CA ASN A 652 -23.85 -54.53 -3.00
C ASN A 652 -24.77 -55.75 -2.83
N PRO A 653 -25.83 -55.66 -2.00
CA PRO A 653 -26.71 -56.80 -1.74
C PRO A 653 -27.47 -57.25 -3.00
N ASP A 654 -27.62 -56.38 -3.99
CA ASP A 654 -28.26 -56.71 -5.27
C ASP A 654 -27.27 -57.33 -6.29
N SER A 655 -25.99 -57.48 -5.94
CA SER A 655 -24.97 -58.05 -6.83
C SER A 655 -25.07 -59.59 -6.86
N THR A 656 -25.43 -60.12 -8.03
CA THR A 656 -25.42 -61.56 -8.32
C THR A 656 -24.21 -61.98 -9.15
N PRO A 657 -23.88 -63.28 -9.26
CA PRO A 657 -22.84 -63.76 -10.16
C PRO A 657 -23.14 -63.49 -11.65
N GLU A 658 -24.42 -63.52 -12.05
CA GLU A 658 -24.81 -63.21 -13.44
C GLU A 658 -24.83 -61.71 -13.73
N GLU A 659 -25.13 -60.87 -12.73
CA GLU A 659 -25.20 -59.42 -12.82
C GLU A 659 -24.38 -58.77 -11.71
N PRO A 660 -23.03 -58.73 -11.85
CA PRO A 660 -22.17 -58.12 -10.84
C PRO A 660 -22.41 -56.62 -10.78
N LEU A 661 -22.83 -56.12 -9.61
CA LEU A 661 -22.98 -54.71 -9.33
C LEU A 661 -21.78 -54.20 -8.52
N PRO A 662 -21.37 -52.93 -8.70
CA PRO A 662 -20.27 -52.37 -7.92
C PRO A 662 -20.65 -52.31 -6.44
N ASP A 663 -19.65 -52.52 -5.57
CA ASP A 663 -19.78 -52.34 -4.12
C ASP A 663 -20.34 -50.95 -3.77
N LEU A 664 -21.12 -50.89 -2.69
CA LEU A 664 -21.56 -49.64 -2.11
C LEU A 664 -20.39 -48.97 -1.41
N THR A 665 -20.11 -47.73 -1.76
CA THR A 665 -18.97 -46.97 -1.24
C THR A 665 -19.47 -45.72 -0.50
N GLN A 666 -18.85 -45.43 0.65
CA GLN A 666 -19.04 -44.17 1.38
C GLN A 666 -17.66 -43.59 1.68
N GLY A 667 -17.48 -42.29 1.51
CA GLY A 667 -16.12 -41.77 1.54
C GLY A 667 -15.77 -40.83 0.43
N GLU A 668 -14.62 -40.22 0.62
CA GLU A 668 -13.80 -39.75 -0.49
C GLU A 668 -12.34 -40.09 -0.19
N GLU A 669 -11.60 -40.38 -1.26
CA GLU A 669 -10.15 -40.35 -1.27
C GLU A 669 -9.72 -39.13 -2.08
N ARG A 670 -8.93 -38.26 -1.46
CA ARG A 670 -8.40 -37.06 -2.09
C ARG A 670 -6.92 -36.97 -1.86
N GLN A 671 -6.18 -36.73 -2.93
CA GLN A 671 -4.75 -36.50 -2.91
C GLN A 671 -4.45 -35.19 -3.62
N THR A 672 -3.57 -34.40 -3.04
CA THR A 672 -3.00 -33.20 -3.65
C THR A 672 -1.50 -33.26 -3.45
N TYR A 673 -0.77 -33.22 -4.55
CA TYR A 673 0.69 -33.25 -4.55
C TYR A 673 1.21 -32.03 -5.29
N LYS A 674 1.95 -31.19 -4.59
CA LYS A 674 2.61 -30.01 -5.14
C LYS A 674 4.11 -30.22 -5.14
N THR A 675 4.76 -29.79 -6.20
CA THR A 675 6.23 -29.77 -6.31
C THR A 675 6.71 -28.45 -6.89
N ILE A 676 7.87 -28.00 -6.43
CA ILE A 676 8.51 -26.79 -6.90
C ILE A 676 9.74 -27.15 -7.71
N GLN A 677 9.82 -26.61 -8.92
CA GLN A 677 11.00 -26.65 -9.77
C GLN A 677 11.60 -25.25 -9.85
N ILE A 678 12.81 -25.09 -9.30
CA ILE A 678 13.55 -23.83 -9.35
C ILE A 678 14.14 -23.64 -10.75
N LEU A 679 13.93 -22.46 -11.34
CA LEU A 679 14.53 -22.11 -12.63
C LEU A 679 15.95 -21.57 -12.42
N PRO A 680 16.93 -21.95 -13.26
CA PRO A 680 18.30 -21.46 -13.12
C PRO A 680 18.39 -19.93 -13.25
N SER A 681 19.03 -19.29 -12.27
CA SER A 681 19.38 -17.88 -12.29
C SER A 681 20.87 -17.70 -12.04
N GLN A 682 21.39 -16.48 -12.22
CA GLN A 682 22.78 -16.13 -11.88
C GLN A 682 23.16 -16.43 -10.41
N LYS A 683 22.17 -16.59 -9.53
CA LYS A 683 22.36 -16.87 -8.10
C LYS A 683 22.19 -18.35 -7.74
N THR A 684 21.72 -19.19 -8.66
CA THR A 684 21.56 -20.62 -8.40
C THR A 684 22.91 -21.35 -8.49
N ILE A 685 23.12 -22.35 -7.62
CA ILE A 685 24.34 -23.17 -7.60
C ILE A 685 24.33 -24.06 -8.85
N ALA A 686 25.15 -23.70 -9.85
CA ALA A 686 25.16 -24.30 -11.18
C ALA A 686 25.40 -25.84 -11.18
N ASP A 687 26.09 -26.37 -10.19
CA ASP A 687 26.63 -27.75 -10.21
C ASP A 687 25.60 -28.85 -9.90
N ARG A 688 24.42 -28.51 -9.35
CA ARG A 688 23.37 -29.49 -8.99
C ARG A 688 22.23 -29.64 -10.01
N PHE A 689 22.10 -28.71 -10.95
CA PHE A 689 20.94 -28.64 -11.87
C PHE A 689 21.27 -28.86 -13.35
N LEU A 690 22.55 -29.04 -13.72
CA LEU A 690 22.95 -29.15 -15.12
C LEU A 690 22.92 -30.59 -15.65
N ARG A 691 21.76 -31.01 -16.15
CA ARG A 691 21.63 -31.85 -17.37
C ARG A 691 20.29 -31.51 -18.06
N PRO A 692 20.19 -31.10 -19.35
CA PRO A 692 21.14 -30.53 -20.32
C PRO A 692 20.78 -29.08 -20.76
N PHE A 693 19.92 -28.35 -20.05
CA PHE A 693 19.47 -27.00 -20.45
C PHE A 693 20.50 -25.92 -20.05
N LYS A 694 21.57 -25.80 -20.83
CA LYS A 694 22.64 -24.82 -20.60
C LYS A 694 22.32 -23.41 -21.17
N GLU A 695 21.18 -23.22 -21.81
CA GLU A 695 20.96 -22.08 -22.71
C GLU A 695 20.16 -20.89 -22.18
N ILE A 696 19.49 -20.98 -21.01
CA ILE A 696 18.70 -19.85 -20.49
C ILE A 696 18.98 -19.68 -18.99
N VAL A 697 19.98 -18.86 -18.66
CA VAL A 697 20.17 -18.34 -17.30
C VAL A 697 19.36 -17.06 -17.21
N LEU A 698 18.35 -17.02 -16.34
CA LEU A 698 17.56 -15.81 -16.13
C LEU A 698 18.31 -14.81 -15.24
N ASP A 699 18.10 -13.52 -15.49
CA ASP A 699 18.65 -12.43 -14.67
C ASP A 699 17.92 -12.27 -13.32
N TYR A 700 16.83 -13.00 -13.12
CA TYR A 700 15.99 -12.97 -11.91
C TYR A 700 15.68 -14.39 -11.42
N ASP A 701 15.45 -14.51 -10.11
CA ASP A 701 15.02 -15.77 -9.49
C ASP A 701 13.57 -16.06 -9.90
N SER A 702 13.25 -17.29 -10.27
CA SER A 702 11.88 -17.73 -10.56
C SER A 702 11.74 -19.23 -10.32
N PHE A 703 10.51 -19.71 -10.18
CA PHE A 703 10.21 -21.14 -10.02
C PHE A 703 8.87 -21.52 -10.64
N ILE A 704 8.74 -22.79 -11.02
CA ILE A 704 7.51 -23.39 -11.50
C ILE A 704 6.94 -24.26 -10.38
N GLU A 705 5.68 -24.02 -10.02
CA GLU A 705 4.92 -24.90 -9.12
C GLU A 705 4.04 -25.82 -9.96
N HIS A 706 4.22 -27.12 -9.79
CA HIS A 706 3.37 -28.17 -10.37
C HIS A 706 2.44 -28.70 -9.29
N THR A 707 1.13 -28.54 -9.50
CA THR A 707 0.10 -29.08 -8.59
C THR A 707 -0.67 -30.18 -9.31
N TRP A 708 -0.67 -31.37 -8.72
CA TRP A 708 -1.49 -32.50 -9.12
C TRP A 708 -2.54 -32.76 -8.05
N GLU A 709 -3.81 -32.67 -8.44
CA GLU A 709 -4.95 -33.00 -7.60
C GLU A 709 -5.62 -34.24 -8.18
N SER A 710 -5.92 -35.21 -7.33
CA SER A 710 -6.81 -36.31 -7.68
C SER A 710 -7.84 -36.50 -6.58
N SER A 711 -9.08 -36.72 -6.98
CA SER A 711 -10.13 -37.16 -6.07
C SER A 711 -10.84 -38.33 -6.70
N THR A 712 -11.20 -39.29 -5.85
CA THR A 712 -11.94 -40.46 -6.26
C THR A 712 -13.15 -40.60 -5.35
N GLN A 713 -14.33 -40.60 -5.98
CA GLN A 713 -15.63 -40.70 -5.32
C GLN A 713 -16.52 -41.68 -6.11
N GLY A 714 -17.67 -42.03 -5.55
CA GLY A 714 -18.67 -42.89 -6.19
C GLY A 714 -18.35 -44.39 -6.17
N ALA A 715 -19.33 -45.18 -6.62
CA ALA A 715 -19.25 -46.64 -6.61
C ALA A 715 -18.08 -47.15 -7.47
N ALA A 716 -17.29 -48.08 -6.93
CA ALA A 716 -16.11 -48.68 -7.57
C ALA A 716 -15.09 -47.66 -8.14
N PHE A 717 -14.96 -46.47 -7.54
CA PHE A 717 -14.04 -45.41 -8.01
C PHE A 717 -14.35 -44.90 -9.43
N GLY A 718 -15.60 -45.05 -9.90
CA GLY A 718 -16.00 -44.65 -11.26
C GLY A 718 -15.81 -43.16 -11.56
N GLU A 719 -15.81 -42.30 -10.53
CA GLU A 719 -15.59 -40.86 -10.65
C GLU A 719 -14.17 -40.49 -10.18
N TYR A 720 -13.18 -40.90 -10.96
CA TYR A 720 -11.82 -40.40 -10.82
C TYR A 720 -11.66 -39.07 -11.56
N THR A 721 -11.41 -38.00 -10.82
CA THR A 721 -10.99 -36.74 -11.42
C THR A 721 -9.53 -36.50 -11.09
N SER A 722 -8.75 -36.11 -12.11
CA SER A 722 -7.41 -35.61 -11.88
C SER A 722 -7.19 -34.30 -12.62
N ARG A 723 -6.54 -33.36 -11.95
CA ARG A 723 -6.22 -32.05 -12.47
C ARG A 723 -4.74 -31.80 -12.28
N ARG A 724 -4.07 -31.38 -13.35
CA ARG A 724 -2.70 -30.86 -13.29
C ARG A 724 -2.73 -29.38 -13.61
N THR A 725 -2.13 -28.59 -12.74
CA THR A 725 -1.94 -27.15 -12.97
C THR A 725 -0.46 -26.82 -12.80
N PHE A 726 0.01 -25.86 -13.60
CA PHE A 726 1.35 -25.31 -13.48
C PHE A 726 1.22 -23.80 -13.33
N SER A 727 2.03 -23.22 -12.45
CA SER A 727 2.14 -21.77 -12.31
C SER A 727 3.62 -21.40 -12.32
N THR A 728 3.96 -20.37 -13.09
CA THR A 728 5.30 -19.77 -13.07
C THR A 728 5.23 -18.58 -12.13
N ASN A 729 6.09 -18.58 -11.12
CA ASN A 729 6.14 -17.55 -10.10
C ASN A 729 7.49 -16.84 -10.16
N ASP A 730 7.46 -15.52 -10.11
CA ASP A 730 8.65 -14.69 -10.02
C ASP A 730 9.16 -14.66 -8.58
N GLY A 731 10.48 -14.67 -8.41
CA GLY A 731 11.16 -14.67 -7.13
C GLY A 731 11.53 -16.06 -6.60
N ARG A 732 11.82 -16.11 -5.30
CA ARG A 732 12.14 -17.36 -4.57
C ARG A 732 10.87 -17.95 -3.97
N PRO A 733 10.80 -19.28 -3.76
CA PRO A 733 9.72 -19.87 -2.99
C PRO A 733 9.62 -19.24 -1.58
N PRO A 734 8.43 -19.21 -0.97
CA PRO A 734 8.26 -18.67 0.37
C PRO A 734 9.00 -19.53 1.41
N VAL A 735 9.53 -18.89 2.45
CA VAL A 735 10.13 -19.58 3.59
C VAL A 735 9.05 -20.39 4.31
N ALA A 736 9.36 -21.64 4.65
CA ALA A 736 8.45 -22.51 5.39
C ALA A 736 8.15 -21.93 6.78
N GLN A 737 6.96 -22.24 7.30
CA GLN A 737 6.58 -21.78 8.64
C GLN A 737 7.39 -22.52 9.71
N ARG A 738 7.85 -21.78 10.72
CA ARG A 738 8.65 -22.29 11.84
C ARG A 738 7.95 -22.01 13.17
N LEU A 739 8.13 -22.90 14.14
CA LEU A 739 7.73 -22.62 15.52
C LEU A 739 8.56 -21.46 16.10
N PRO A 740 8.01 -20.68 17.05
CA PRO A 740 8.73 -19.60 17.69
C PRO A 740 10.02 -20.08 18.39
N ASP A 741 10.96 -19.17 18.52
CA ASP A 741 12.27 -19.43 19.12
C ASP A 741 12.16 -19.98 20.55
N LEU A 742 12.97 -21.00 20.85
CA LEU A 742 12.95 -21.71 22.12
C LEU A 742 13.79 -21.02 23.19
N TYR A 743 14.81 -20.27 22.77
CA TYR A 743 15.70 -19.54 23.65
C TYR A 743 15.46 -18.04 23.48
N GLU A 744 15.48 -17.31 24.58
CA GLU A 744 15.54 -15.86 24.57
C GLU A 744 16.90 -15.41 25.08
N LYS A 745 17.39 -14.29 24.54
CA LYS A 745 18.64 -13.70 25.01
C LYS A 745 18.36 -13.12 26.40
N GLU A 746 19.10 -13.59 27.39
CA GLU A 746 19.00 -13.06 28.75
C GLU A 746 19.51 -11.61 28.70
N GLU A 747 18.59 -10.65 28.79
CA GLU A 747 18.99 -9.26 28.96
C GLU A 747 19.79 -9.16 30.26
N PRO A 748 20.91 -8.44 30.29
CA PRO A 748 21.59 -8.20 31.54
C PRO A 748 20.61 -7.62 32.54
N GLU A 749 20.53 -8.21 33.73
CA GLU A 749 19.83 -7.61 34.86
C GLU A 749 20.27 -6.14 34.94
N LYS A 750 19.39 -5.24 34.50
CA LYS A 750 19.47 -3.85 34.88
C LYS A 750 19.34 -3.91 36.38
N LYS A 751 20.48 -3.81 37.09
CA LYS A 751 20.44 -3.51 38.53
C LYS A 751 19.53 -2.31 38.60
N GLU A 752 18.36 -2.48 39.22
CA GLU A 752 17.48 -1.38 39.56
C GLU A 752 18.39 -0.31 40.17
N GLY A 753 18.57 0.77 39.41
CA GLY A 753 19.28 1.93 39.91
C GLY A 753 18.59 2.30 41.22
N ASP A 754 19.41 2.59 42.23
CA ASP A 754 19.01 3.03 43.56
C ASP A 754 17.63 3.73 43.54
N PRO A 755 16.58 3.19 44.20
CA PRO A 755 15.22 3.74 44.12
C PRO A 755 15.10 5.19 44.68
N ASN A 756 16.21 5.76 45.14
CA ASN A 756 16.37 7.13 45.62
C ASN A 756 16.96 8.12 44.60
N ILE A 757 17.25 7.72 43.36
CA ILE A 757 17.46 8.71 42.30
C ILE A 757 16.07 9.26 41.98
N PHE A 758 15.76 10.43 42.57
CA PHE A 758 14.56 11.25 42.39
C PHE A 758 13.55 10.63 41.43
N GLN A 759 12.46 10.06 41.97
CA GLN A 759 11.24 9.85 41.19
C GLN A 759 10.84 11.21 40.62
N LYS A 760 11.43 11.57 39.49
CA LYS A 760 11.08 12.74 38.69
C LYS A 760 9.68 12.39 38.26
N ASP A 761 8.69 13.01 38.92
CA ASP A 761 7.27 12.78 38.69
C ASP A 761 7.06 12.51 37.19
N GLU A 762 6.68 11.28 36.83
CA GLU A 762 6.52 10.95 35.42
C GLU A 762 5.29 11.71 34.93
N PHE A 763 5.51 12.75 34.13
CA PHE A 763 4.45 13.47 33.45
C PHE A 763 4.24 12.85 32.07
N GLU A 764 2.98 12.74 31.65
CA GLU A 764 2.63 12.55 30.24
C GLU A 764 2.17 13.89 29.65
N TYR A 765 2.54 14.14 28.40
CA TYR A 765 2.11 15.31 27.65
C TYR A 765 0.94 14.92 26.76
N ILE A 766 -0.13 15.70 26.82
CA ILE A 766 -1.39 15.45 26.10
C ILE A 766 -1.68 16.65 25.22
N LEU A 767 -1.87 16.41 23.93
CA LEU A 767 -2.19 17.43 22.94
C LEU A 767 -3.68 17.43 22.66
N CYS A 768 -4.29 18.62 22.72
CA CYS A 768 -5.69 18.82 22.38
C CYS A 768 -5.87 19.98 21.40
N THR A 769 -6.71 19.78 20.38
CA THR A 769 -7.24 20.85 19.52
C THR A 769 -8.46 21.51 20.18
N PRO A 770 -8.94 22.69 19.71
CA PRO A 770 -10.09 23.36 20.31
C PRO A 770 -11.32 22.45 20.31
N GLY A 771 -12.05 22.44 21.43
CA GLY A 771 -13.21 21.55 21.63
C GLY A 771 -12.89 20.27 22.41
N HIS A 772 -11.61 19.98 22.65
CA HIS A 772 -11.15 18.83 23.43
C HIS A 772 -10.40 19.23 24.69
N ASP A 773 -10.42 18.36 25.69
CA ASP A 773 -9.66 18.54 26.93
C ASP A 773 -8.75 17.34 27.23
N GLN A 774 -7.93 17.43 28.28
CA GLN A 774 -6.99 16.37 28.68
C GLN A 774 -7.66 15.14 29.33
N PHE A 775 -8.96 15.19 29.59
CA PHE A 775 -9.76 14.15 30.20
C PHE A 775 -10.56 13.33 29.18
N ASP A 776 -10.68 13.83 27.94
CA ASP A 776 -11.18 13.07 26.81
C ASP A 776 -10.45 11.71 26.66
N PRO A 777 -11.15 10.67 26.18
CA PRO A 777 -10.52 9.38 25.91
C PRO A 777 -9.39 9.55 24.88
N SER A 778 -8.19 9.08 25.26
CA SER A 778 -6.98 9.18 24.43
C SER A 778 -7.18 8.58 23.04
N ALA A 779 -7.17 9.40 22.00
CA ALA A 779 -7.33 8.97 20.61
C ALA A 779 -6.06 8.37 19.97
N GLY A 780 -4.95 8.29 20.72
CA GLY A 780 -3.71 7.65 20.26
C GLY A 780 -2.47 8.30 20.85
N SER A 781 -1.33 8.05 20.22
CA SER A 781 -0.05 8.66 20.58
C SER A 781 0.75 9.10 19.36
N LEU A 782 1.36 10.28 19.45
CA LEU A 782 2.37 10.77 18.50
C LEU A 782 3.75 10.52 19.10
N ASN A 783 4.67 9.98 18.30
CA ASN A 783 6.04 9.69 18.75
C ASN A 783 7.05 10.47 17.91
N PHE A 784 7.90 11.24 18.58
CA PHE A 784 9.00 11.97 17.97
C PHE A 784 10.34 11.54 18.60
N PRO A 785 10.87 10.36 18.21
CA PRO A 785 11.97 9.70 18.92
C PRO A 785 13.29 10.49 18.89
N HIS A 786 13.46 11.35 17.89
CA HIS A 786 14.68 12.16 17.69
C HIS A 786 14.56 13.60 18.22
N ALA A 787 13.40 13.97 18.78
CA ALA A 787 13.25 15.28 19.39
C ALA A 787 14.12 15.35 20.65
N LYS A 788 15.11 16.25 20.68
CA LYS A 788 15.96 16.49 21.85
C LYS A 788 15.20 17.25 22.93
N TYR A 789 14.35 18.19 22.50
CA TYR A 789 13.60 19.09 23.38
C TYR A 789 12.10 18.99 23.16
N LEU A 790 11.30 19.21 24.21
CA LEU A 790 9.82 19.21 24.13
C LEU A 790 9.32 20.16 23.02
N ARG A 791 9.96 21.32 22.85
CA ARG A 791 9.62 22.29 21.80
C ARG A 791 9.72 21.70 20.38
N GLN A 792 10.67 20.80 20.13
CA GLN A 792 10.81 20.14 18.82
C GLN A 792 9.70 19.12 18.60
N ALA A 793 9.31 18.39 19.65
CA ALA A 793 8.19 17.46 19.60
C ALA A 793 6.85 18.19 19.40
N LEU A 794 6.63 19.31 20.10
CA LEU A 794 5.45 20.17 19.90
C LEU A 794 5.38 20.75 18.50
N ARG A 795 6.49 21.29 17.98
CA ARG A 795 6.58 21.74 16.58
C ARG A 795 6.31 20.59 15.62
N GLY A 796 6.79 19.38 15.93
CA GLY A 796 6.49 18.16 15.20
C GLY A 796 5.00 17.89 15.09
N ALA A 797 4.30 17.95 16.22
CA ALA A 797 2.86 17.75 16.28
C ALA A 797 2.09 18.87 15.56
N GLU A 798 2.45 20.14 15.76
CA GLU A 798 1.82 21.27 15.03
C GLU A 798 2.00 21.15 13.52
N THR A 799 3.18 20.73 13.07
CA THR A 799 3.49 20.54 11.65
C THR A 799 2.73 19.35 11.07
N ASP A 800 2.64 18.26 11.82
CA ASP A 800 1.86 17.08 11.44
C ASP A 800 0.37 17.41 11.33
N LEU A 801 -0.17 18.10 12.32
CA LEU A 801 -1.56 18.55 12.33
C LEU A 801 -1.85 19.48 11.15
N LYS A 802 -1.00 20.48 10.89
CA LYS A 802 -1.16 21.38 9.74
C LYS A 802 -1.08 20.63 8.41
N TYR A 803 -0.15 19.69 8.28
CA TYR A 803 -0.04 18.87 7.07
C TYR A 803 -1.32 18.07 6.85
N ARG A 804 -1.81 17.38 7.88
CA ARG A 804 -3.02 16.57 7.80
C ARG A 804 -4.25 17.44 7.54
N ASP A 805 -4.39 18.60 8.15
CA ASP A 805 -5.50 19.53 7.88
C ASP A 805 -5.53 19.95 6.40
N VAL A 806 -4.37 20.28 5.82
CA VAL A 806 -4.26 20.57 4.37
C VAL A 806 -4.68 19.35 3.54
N MET A 807 -4.26 18.14 3.88
CA MET A 807 -4.47 16.95 3.05
C MET A 807 -5.87 16.31 3.21
N GLU A 808 -6.43 16.38 4.41
CA GLU A 808 -7.55 15.55 4.89
C GLU A 808 -8.80 16.34 5.25
N SER A 809 -8.78 17.68 5.38
CA SER A 809 -9.98 18.43 5.79
C SER A 809 -10.89 18.84 4.64
N ILE A 810 -10.44 19.77 3.80
CA ILE A 810 -11.21 20.32 2.69
C ILE A 810 -10.33 20.26 1.46
N GLU A 811 -10.86 19.70 0.37
CA GLU A 811 -10.19 19.65 -0.91
C GLU A 811 -10.87 20.58 -1.91
N TYR A 812 -10.10 21.52 -2.44
CA TYR A 812 -10.45 22.41 -3.52
C TYR A 812 -9.85 21.87 -4.81
N SER A 813 -10.65 21.74 -5.87
CA SER A 813 -10.16 21.41 -7.21
C SER A 813 -10.52 22.52 -8.17
N ALA A 814 -9.53 23.00 -8.92
CA ALA A 814 -9.70 24.09 -9.90
C ALA A 814 -8.79 23.89 -11.10
N THR A 815 -9.22 24.43 -12.25
CA THR A 815 -8.39 24.55 -13.45
C THR A 815 -7.94 26.00 -13.57
N ILE A 816 -6.62 26.23 -13.59
CA ILE A 816 -6.00 27.56 -13.66
C ILE A 816 -5.22 27.69 -14.98
N PRO A 817 -4.98 28.93 -15.47
CA PRO A 817 -4.09 29.13 -16.62
C PRO A 817 -2.77 28.39 -16.44
N THR A 818 -2.26 27.84 -17.54
CA THR A 818 -1.05 27.01 -17.56
C THR A 818 0.10 27.66 -16.80
N ASN A 819 0.52 27.05 -15.69
CA ASN A 819 1.63 27.52 -14.88
C ASN A 819 2.47 26.35 -14.37
N PHE A 820 3.59 26.10 -15.05
CA PHE A 820 4.52 25.03 -14.66
C PHE A 820 5.44 25.39 -13.50
N ALA A 821 5.39 26.61 -12.95
CA ALA A 821 6.18 27.02 -11.79
C ALA A 821 5.51 26.68 -10.47
N ILE A 822 4.18 26.46 -10.47
CA ILE A 822 3.44 26.06 -9.26
C ILE A 822 3.94 24.70 -8.75
N ARG A 823 4.11 24.59 -7.44
CA ARG A 823 4.56 23.37 -6.77
C ARG A 823 3.53 22.95 -5.72
N PRO A 824 3.51 21.66 -5.32
CA PRO A 824 2.81 21.25 -4.10
C PRO A 824 3.21 22.17 -2.93
N PHE A 825 2.33 22.39 -1.97
CA PHE A 825 2.43 23.27 -0.80
C PHE A 825 2.68 24.77 -1.03
N ASP A 826 2.73 25.23 -2.28
CA ASP A 826 2.63 26.66 -2.58
C ASP A 826 1.28 27.21 -2.08
N LEU A 827 1.28 28.49 -1.72
CA LEU A 827 0.08 29.18 -1.27
C LEU A 827 -0.67 29.70 -2.50
N VAL A 828 -1.97 29.38 -2.61
CA VAL A 828 -2.81 29.82 -3.71
C VAL A 828 -4.08 30.45 -3.18
N SER A 829 -4.34 31.67 -3.63
CA SER A 829 -5.61 32.37 -3.45
C SER A 829 -6.50 32.13 -4.67
N LEU A 830 -7.52 31.29 -4.50
CA LEU A 830 -8.51 31.00 -5.53
C LEU A 830 -9.75 31.87 -5.35
N HIS A 831 -10.10 32.61 -6.40
CA HIS A 831 -11.26 33.49 -6.42
C HIS A 831 -12.34 32.93 -7.34
N ASP A 832 -13.53 32.67 -6.79
CA ASP A 832 -14.76 32.31 -7.50
C ASP A 832 -15.83 33.36 -7.19
N GLY A 833 -16.08 34.26 -8.15
CA GLY A 833 -16.91 35.45 -7.95
C GLY A 833 -16.41 36.36 -6.83
N HIS A 834 -17.19 36.44 -5.74
CA HIS A 834 -16.86 37.26 -4.55
C HIS A 834 -16.17 36.49 -3.42
N ARG A 835 -15.97 35.17 -3.57
CA ARG A 835 -15.35 34.34 -2.54
C ARG A 835 -13.87 34.15 -2.85
N SER A 836 -13.03 34.34 -1.84
CA SER A 836 -11.58 34.10 -1.92
C SER A 836 -11.21 33.00 -0.93
N HIS A 837 -10.60 31.94 -1.43
CA HIS A 837 -10.14 30.80 -0.63
C HIS A 837 -8.60 30.80 -0.58
N GLN A 838 -8.04 30.89 0.62
CA GLN A 838 -6.60 30.75 0.82
C GLN A 838 -6.26 29.28 1.07
N THR A 839 -5.53 28.69 0.14
CA THR A 839 -5.33 27.24 0.07
C THR A 839 -3.86 26.89 -0.16
N ARG A 840 -3.44 25.69 0.21
CA ARG A 840 -2.14 25.12 -0.16
C ARG A 840 -2.31 24.05 -1.21
N VAL A 841 -1.51 24.10 -2.26
CA VAL A 841 -1.54 23.07 -3.31
C VAL A 841 -1.22 21.70 -2.70
N ILE A 842 -2.07 20.71 -2.92
CA ILE A 842 -1.81 19.31 -2.56
C ILE A 842 -1.13 18.61 -3.73
N SER A 843 -1.70 18.77 -4.92
CA SER A 843 -1.17 18.21 -6.16
C SER A 843 -1.41 19.12 -7.35
N VAL A 844 -0.53 19.01 -8.34
CA VAL A 844 -0.59 19.71 -9.62
C VAL A 844 -0.52 18.69 -10.72
N GLU A 845 -1.40 18.79 -11.70
CA GLU A 845 -1.38 18.00 -12.93
C GLU A 845 -1.29 18.94 -14.14
N ASN A 846 -0.41 18.60 -15.06
CA ASN A 846 -0.19 19.35 -16.29
C ASN A 846 -0.26 18.39 -17.48
N THR A 847 -0.97 18.82 -18.52
CA THR A 847 -1.00 18.15 -19.82
C THR A 847 -0.61 19.16 -20.90
N ILE A 848 0.34 18.78 -21.74
CA ILE A 848 0.73 19.55 -22.92
C ILE A 848 0.72 18.64 -24.16
N LEU A 849 0.47 19.24 -25.31
CA LEU A 849 0.55 18.62 -26.61
C LEU A 849 1.67 19.29 -27.41
N ILE A 850 2.53 18.48 -27.99
CA ILE A 850 3.50 18.89 -29.00
C ILE A 850 2.84 18.61 -30.36
N GLN A 851 2.56 19.67 -31.12
CA GLN A 851 1.86 19.58 -32.41
C GLN A 851 2.82 19.37 -33.59
N GLY A 852 4.11 19.59 -33.38
CA GLY A 852 5.14 19.45 -34.39
C GLY A 852 6.39 20.23 -34.00
N GLN A 853 7.15 20.67 -35.01
CA GLN A 853 8.33 21.51 -34.81
C GLN A 853 8.39 22.66 -35.81
N VAL A 854 8.89 23.80 -35.34
CA VAL A 854 9.22 24.98 -36.15
C VAL A 854 10.67 25.36 -35.85
N ASN A 855 11.54 25.34 -36.86
CA ASN A 855 12.99 25.63 -36.72
C ASN A 855 13.67 24.78 -35.64
N ASP A 856 13.41 23.47 -35.60
CA ASP A 856 13.89 22.50 -34.60
C ASP A 856 13.36 22.68 -33.15
N TYR A 857 12.53 23.70 -32.91
CA TYR A 857 11.83 23.89 -31.65
C TYR A 857 10.45 23.22 -31.67
N PRO A 858 10.05 22.50 -30.61
CA PRO A 858 8.71 21.94 -30.51
C PRO A 858 7.66 23.04 -30.43
N GLU A 859 6.59 22.90 -31.20
CA GLU A 859 5.39 23.72 -31.06
C GLU A 859 4.49 23.09 -29.99
N ILE A 860 4.33 23.78 -28.87
CA ILE A 860 3.70 23.24 -27.66
C ILE A 860 2.45 24.04 -27.33
N VAL A 861 1.37 23.32 -27.06
CA VAL A 861 0.10 23.87 -26.56
C VAL A 861 -0.32 23.16 -25.27
N ALA A 862 -0.99 23.86 -24.37
CA ALA A 862 -1.47 23.33 -23.09
C ALA A 862 -3.01 23.38 -23.00
N PRO A 863 -3.73 22.53 -23.76
CA PRO A 863 -5.18 22.69 -23.97
C PRO A 863 -6.03 22.40 -22.73
N GLN A 864 -5.48 21.69 -21.75
CA GLN A 864 -6.18 21.32 -20.51
C GLN A 864 -5.85 22.25 -19.36
N ASN A 865 -5.04 23.30 -19.59
CA ASN A 865 -4.56 24.20 -18.55
C ASN A 865 -3.85 23.44 -17.41
N THR A 866 -3.52 24.11 -16.31
CA THR A 866 -2.97 23.43 -15.12
C THR A 866 -4.11 23.06 -14.18
N GLN A 867 -4.22 21.78 -13.84
CA GLN A 867 -5.18 21.30 -12.86
C GLN A 867 -4.52 21.29 -11.48
N ILE A 868 -5.18 21.90 -10.50
CA ILE A 868 -4.71 21.91 -9.12
C ILE A 868 -5.73 21.26 -8.20
N ARG A 869 -5.22 20.50 -7.24
CA ARG A 869 -5.95 20.12 -6.03
C ARG A 869 -5.25 20.81 -4.88
N ALA A 870 -6.01 21.47 -4.02
CA ALA A 870 -5.49 22.27 -2.92
C ALA A 870 -6.30 22.01 -1.64
N GLY A 871 -5.65 22.19 -0.49
CA GLY A 871 -6.23 22.07 0.83
C GLY A 871 -6.37 23.42 1.51
N ILE A 872 -7.19 23.53 2.54
CA ILE A 872 -7.31 24.78 3.32
C ILE A 872 -5.96 25.15 3.99
N ASP A 873 -5.52 26.41 3.88
CA ASP A 873 -4.36 26.90 4.64
C ASP A 873 -4.82 27.60 5.92
N ARG A 874 -4.83 26.87 7.04
CA ARG A 874 -5.08 27.44 8.37
C ARG A 874 -4.10 26.91 9.40
N THR A 875 -4.09 27.55 10.56
CA THR A 875 -3.30 27.10 11.72
C THR A 875 -4.28 26.67 12.80
N ILE A 876 -4.28 25.39 13.13
CA ILE A 876 -5.09 24.86 14.23
C ILE A 876 -4.29 25.05 15.53
N PRO A 877 -4.81 25.80 16.52
CA PRO A 877 -4.10 25.98 17.78
C PRO A 877 -4.08 24.65 18.56
N VAL A 878 -2.91 24.28 19.10
CA VAL A 878 -2.74 23.06 19.90
C VAL A 878 -2.46 23.46 21.34
N THR A 879 -3.26 22.95 22.28
CA THR A 879 -3.00 23.08 23.71
C THR A 879 -2.22 21.87 24.20
N ASN A 880 -1.10 22.10 24.86
CA ASN A 880 -0.30 21.05 25.50
C ASN A 880 -0.62 21.01 27.01
N TYR A 881 -1.16 19.89 27.46
CA TYR A 881 -1.41 19.60 28.86
C TYR A 881 -0.32 18.70 29.43
N ARG A 882 0.18 19.06 30.61
CA ARG A 882 1.12 18.25 31.38
C ARG A 882 0.34 17.50 32.46
N ARG A 883 0.09 16.21 32.27
CA ARG A 883 -0.66 15.37 33.22
C ARG A 883 0.31 14.51 34.02
N LYS A 884 0.23 14.58 35.34
CA LYS A 884 1.03 13.71 36.22
C LYS A 884 0.48 12.28 36.13
N LEU A 885 1.32 11.30 35.79
CA LEU A 885 0.87 9.91 35.76
C LEU A 885 0.45 9.49 37.18
N PRO A 886 -0.68 8.77 37.33
CA PRO A 886 -1.03 8.20 38.62
C PRO A 886 0.13 7.31 39.06
N LYS A 887 0.60 7.49 40.30
CA LYS A 887 1.65 6.64 40.86
C LYS A 887 1.21 5.19 40.65
N LYS A 888 2.02 4.42 39.94
CA LYS A 888 1.78 2.99 39.74
C LYS A 888 1.46 2.41 41.11
N PRO A 889 0.28 1.82 41.34
CA PRO A 889 -0.08 1.32 42.66
C PRO A 889 1.05 0.39 43.09
N GLU A 890 1.63 0.65 44.26
CA GLU A 890 2.68 -0.19 44.79
C GLU A 890 2.16 -1.63 44.74
N PRO A 891 2.90 -2.58 44.13
CA PRO A 891 2.49 -3.97 44.14
C PRO A 891 2.19 -4.33 45.59
N PRO A 892 1.02 -4.95 45.89
CA PRO A 892 0.64 -5.22 47.27
C PRO A 892 1.82 -5.92 47.94
N LYS A 893 2.36 -5.30 49.00
CA LYS A 893 3.46 -5.90 49.77
C LYS A 893 3.07 -7.35 50.03
N PRO A 894 3.88 -8.34 49.62
CA PRO A 894 3.53 -9.73 49.84
C PRO A 894 3.19 -9.85 51.32
N SER A 895 1.94 -10.22 51.61
CA SER A 895 1.50 -10.42 52.98
C SER A 895 2.54 -11.35 53.59
N LYS A 896 3.19 -10.94 54.69
CA LYS A 896 4.12 -11.80 55.42
C LYS A 896 3.38 -13.10 55.69
N ALA A 897 3.67 -14.12 54.90
CA ALA A 897 3.07 -15.42 55.07
C ALA A 897 3.58 -15.90 56.42
N ASN A 898 2.67 -15.98 57.38
CA ASN A 898 2.94 -16.57 58.68
C ASN A 898 3.40 -18.01 58.40
N ASN A 899 4.67 -18.28 58.64
CA ASN A 899 5.34 -19.55 58.35
C ASN A 899 4.90 -20.72 59.25
N ASN A 900 3.73 -20.60 59.91
CA ASN A 900 3.26 -21.56 60.92
C ASN A 900 2.14 -22.49 60.46
N ASP A 901 1.75 -22.48 59.17
CA ASP A 901 0.74 -23.41 58.63
C ASP A 901 1.24 -24.22 57.42
N ARG A 902 2.49 -24.71 57.51
CA ARG A 902 2.91 -25.87 56.71
C ARG A 902 2.37 -27.15 57.37
N ARG A 903 1.10 -27.46 57.09
CA ARG A 903 0.61 -28.84 57.14
C ARG A 903 0.46 -29.35 55.71
N ASP A 904 1.05 -30.52 55.52
CA ASP A 904 1.10 -31.37 54.35
C ASP A 904 -0.17 -31.34 53.48
N PHE A 905 0.02 -31.00 52.20
CA PHE A 905 -0.82 -31.48 51.12
C PHE A 905 0.10 -31.98 50.00
N GLU A 906 0.65 -33.19 50.20
CA GLU A 906 0.97 -34.08 49.09
C GLU A 906 -0.37 -34.56 48.49
N LEU A 907 -0.72 -34.05 47.32
CA LEU A 907 -1.78 -34.62 46.49
C LEU A 907 -1.11 -35.49 45.42
N THR A 908 -1.03 -36.78 45.74
CA THR A 908 -0.61 -37.85 44.84
C THR A 908 -1.70 -38.12 43.79
N LEU A 909 -1.25 -38.39 42.56
CA LEU A 909 -2.04 -38.76 41.40
C LEU A 909 -2.66 -40.16 41.61
N GLY A 910 -3.77 -40.21 42.35
CA GLY A 910 -4.46 -41.46 42.61
C GLY A 910 -5.58 -41.28 43.61
N GLN A 911 -6.78 -40.93 43.11
CA GLN A 911 -8.11 -41.26 43.66
C GLN A 911 -9.12 -40.17 43.24
N VAL A 912 -9.83 -40.38 42.12
CA VAL A 912 -11.31 -40.27 42.06
C VAL A 912 -11.78 -41.13 40.88
N LEU A 913 -12.10 -42.40 41.17
CA LEU A 913 -13.18 -43.12 40.50
C LEU A 913 -14.23 -43.40 41.58
N PRO A 914 -15.53 -43.18 41.34
CA PRO A 914 -16.57 -43.91 42.04
C PRO A 914 -16.66 -45.32 41.44
N ARG A 915 -16.49 -46.32 42.31
CA ARG A 915 -16.94 -47.70 42.09
C ARG A 915 -18.47 -47.74 42.03
N SER A 916 -19.04 -48.43 41.04
CA SER A 916 -20.06 -49.46 41.20
C SER A 916 -20.83 -49.69 39.89
N MET A 917 -20.49 -50.72 39.13
CA MET A 917 -21.36 -51.91 38.97
C MET A 917 -20.52 -53.07 38.43
N LYS A 918 -20.54 -54.18 39.17
CA LYS A 918 -20.01 -55.49 38.79
C LYS A 918 -21.01 -56.17 37.85
N GLY A 919 -20.51 -56.97 36.91
CA GLY A 919 -21.22 -58.19 36.50
C GLY A 919 -20.99 -58.66 35.07
N ARG A 920 -20.06 -59.61 34.92
CA ARG A 920 -20.13 -60.84 34.11
C ARG A 920 -20.92 -60.83 32.79
N GLY A 921 -20.27 -61.35 31.75
CA GLY A 921 -20.93 -62.25 30.80
C GLY A 921 -20.26 -62.27 29.43
N ASN A 922 -19.72 -63.44 29.07
CA ASN A 922 -19.35 -63.89 27.73
C ASN A 922 -20.12 -63.19 26.59
N TYR A 923 -19.42 -62.68 25.58
CA TYR A 923 -19.35 -63.20 24.20
C TYR A 923 -18.24 -62.47 23.45
#